data_AF-A0A7C5GGH1-F1
#
_entry.id   AF-A0A7C5GGH1-F1
#
_cell.length_a   1.000
_cell.length_b   1.000
_cell.length_c   1.000
_cell.angle_alpha   90.00
_cell.angle_beta   90.00
_cell.angle_gamma   90.00
#
_symmetry.space_group_name_H-M   'P 1'
#
loop_
_entity.id
_entity.type
_entity.pdbx_description
1 polymer ?
#
loop_
_entity_poly.entity_id
_entity_poly.type
_entity_poly.pdbx_seq_one_letter_code
_entity_poly.pdbx_strand_id
1 'polypeptide(L)'
;MRLRGRNYEWVLIIGIGFVLRLAHLFQWRKSPFFEYPAVDELYHYLWAKDIANGNILGDGPFFRAPFYPYFLSATFKIFKNPFFYPRLIQMMIGVVALYLVWRLALQITKSRIKSLVVGLVCAIYPAFIYFEARFLLDWLLVFLDTLILILLVRSDRKNNLFWLFLSGVVGGLSAITRPNILPVLLLLFLWWVFAGDAERRKKWLKGAVLFFIGVLIPIIPVSAHNIIYGKDFVLIASQGGINFYIGNNAASDGASSCVPELGTDWQYIQCRYLAEEETGKKLKPSEVSRFYYKKGLNFILNEPISALKLYLRKIYLLLNKFEVSDNQNMGFHKRYSWVLRIPIGFWLIAPLGFASLVFVKDKNQILLAIFVVAYSLTLIPFFITARLRLPIVVPLVILGVDFLFATLKSASNQFMEFLKRYIAILAMIVISWTNWAHIPSNYFAYSYFSLGNIYLRQGRLDDALKSYESAILKDPNFKRAHLNRGVVYFRMRKLEKAEQEFLQELIVDPKSAPAFANLGVTYRLLGKREKAIEFGRKAIELNPFYIDGYYMLAQSYHGLGLEDSALSVLRLGIEKFPQNRRLYLLYGNILELKGEYAEAERAYRNAIGARGRELVSSYELGSIYEEESGIAFDENKILGIAEYNLGSLIAKLGNYDQGIDHLERAKKLYPELPDIYLQLGTAYYLKGENEKSLLSYMRAIELGKDSSALRYNIALVYIRLGNPERAREELQKSLEIDPTFNPARKALKSLK
;
A
#
# COMPACT_ATOMS: atom_id res chain seq x y z
N MET A 1 -58.28 -1.40 13.52
CA MET A 1 -57.70 -0.18 12.92
C MET A 1 -56.35 -0.54 12.27
N ARG A 2 -56.29 -0.67 10.94
CA ARG A 2 -55.05 -0.94 10.20
C ARG A 2 -54.21 0.34 10.17
N LEU A 3 -53.25 0.48 11.09
CA LEU A 3 -52.18 1.46 10.91
C LEU A 3 -51.39 1.03 9.67
N ARG A 4 -51.59 1.75 8.55
CA ARG A 4 -50.60 1.90 7.47
C ARG A 4 -49.35 2.54 8.10
N GLY A 5 -48.60 1.77 8.87
CA GLY A 5 -47.43 2.25 9.61
C GLY A 5 -46.32 2.60 8.64
N ARG A 6 -46.08 3.91 8.50
CA ARG A 6 -45.01 4.50 7.68
C ARG A 6 -43.67 3.80 7.99
N ASN A 7 -42.93 3.48 6.93
CA ASN A 7 -41.65 2.77 6.96
C ASN A 7 -40.56 3.71 7.52
N TYR A 8 -40.36 3.76 8.84
CA TYR A 8 -39.34 4.61 9.46
C TYR A 8 -38.17 3.82 10.06
N GLU A 9 -38.24 2.48 10.11
CA GLU A 9 -37.21 1.64 10.72
C GLU A 9 -35.85 1.82 10.03
N TRP A 10 -35.86 1.90 8.71
CA TRP A 10 -34.65 2.11 7.91
C TRP A 10 -34.08 3.54 8.07
N VAL A 11 -34.93 4.53 8.34
CA VAL A 11 -34.49 5.91 8.62
C VAL A 11 -33.71 5.95 9.94
N LEU A 12 -34.18 5.25 10.97
CA LEU A 12 -33.48 5.12 12.24
C LEU A 12 -32.10 4.45 12.07
N ILE A 13 -32.05 3.33 11.32
CA ILE A 13 -30.80 2.61 11.04
C ILE A 13 -29.79 3.52 10.31
N ILE A 14 -30.25 4.19 9.25
CA ILE A 14 -29.42 5.13 8.48
C ILE A 14 -28.96 6.29 9.36
N GLY A 15 -29.86 6.89 10.16
CA GLY A 15 -29.56 8.02 11.03
C GLY A 15 -28.48 7.67 12.05
N ILE A 16 -28.63 6.56 12.77
CA ILE A 16 -27.61 6.07 13.72
C ILE A 16 -26.30 5.75 12.99
N GLY A 17 -26.38 5.02 11.88
CA GLY A 17 -25.21 4.63 11.09
C GLY A 17 -24.42 5.84 10.59
N PHE A 18 -25.11 6.88 10.10
CA PHE A 18 -24.54 8.13 9.63
C PHE A 18 -23.87 8.92 10.76
N VAL A 19 -24.56 9.12 11.88
CA VAL A 19 -24.02 9.84 13.04
C VAL A 19 -22.76 9.18 13.58
N LEU A 20 -22.75 7.85 13.72
CA LEU A 20 -21.59 7.11 14.22
C LEU A 20 -20.39 7.19 13.26
N ARG A 21 -20.62 7.06 11.95
CA ARG A 21 -19.56 7.20 10.93
C ARG A 21 -18.99 8.60 10.90
N LEU A 22 -19.85 9.62 10.96
CA LEU A 22 -19.42 11.02 10.97
C LEU A 22 -18.64 11.35 12.25
N ALA A 23 -19.13 10.90 13.41
CA ALA A 23 -18.42 11.04 14.68
C ALA A 23 -17.05 10.35 14.64
N HIS A 24 -16.99 9.13 14.09
CA HIS A 24 -15.74 8.41 13.89
C HIS A 24 -14.78 9.19 12.98
N LEU A 25 -15.24 9.69 11.83
CA LEU A 25 -14.42 10.43 10.88
C LEU A 25 -13.78 11.67 11.50
N PHE A 26 -14.56 12.48 12.22
CA PHE A 26 -14.05 13.70 12.88
C PHE A 26 -13.07 13.40 14.01
N GLN A 27 -13.28 12.31 14.76
CA GLN A 27 -12.35 11.88 15.79
C GLN A 27 -11.06 11.30 15.20
N TRP A 28 -11.22 10.44 14.19
CA TRP A 28 -10.13 9.79 13.48
C TRP A 28 -9.23 10.79 12.75
N ARG A 29 -9.77 11.93 12.30
CA ARG A 29 -9.00 13.04 11.71
C ARG A 29 -7.86 13.54 12.61
N LYS A 30 -7.99 13.40 13.94
CA LYS A 30 -6.94 13.79 14.90
C LYS A 30 -5.82 12.74 15.02
N SER A 31 -5.98 11.57 14.42
CA SER A 31 -4.98 10.51 14.45
C SER A 31 -3.85 10.80 13.47
N PRO A 32 -2.58 10.56 13.84
CA PRO A 32 -1.45 10.65 12.90
C PRO A 32 -1.61 9.76 11.66
N PHE A 33 -2.38 8.67 11.76
CA PHE A 33 -2.65 7.74 10.66
C PHE A 33 -3.66 8.28 9.61
N PHE A 34 -4.30 9.43 9.85
CA PHE A 34 -5.31 9.96 8.94
C PHE A 34 -4.72 10.40 7.59
N GLU A 35 -3.58 11.11 7.65
CA GLU A 35 -2.88 11.67 6.50
C GLU A 35 -1.72 10.78 6.03
N TYR A 36 -1.35 9.79 6.83
CA TYR A 36 -0.24 8.89 6.56
C TYR A 36 -0.74 7.44 6.50
N PRO A 37 -1.37 7.03 5.37
CA PRO A 37 -1.74 5.64 5.15
C PRO A 37 -0.49 4.76 5.16
N ALA A 38 -0.65 3.49 5.52
CA ALA A 38 0.46 2.54 5.60
C ALA A 38 0.07 1.19 4.98
N VAL A 39 1.08 0.40 4.60
CA VAL A 39 0.89 -0.96 4.03
C VAL A 39 -0.08 -0.92 2.84
N ASP A 40 -1.15 -1.70 2.86
CA ASP A 40 -2.09 -1.77 1.74
C ASP A 40 -2.82 -0.47 1.45
N GLU A 41 -3.05 0.37 2.47
CA GLU A 41 -3.73 1.64 2.24
C GLU A 41 -2.89 2.61 1.45
N LEU A 42 -1.60 2.59 1.75
CA LEU A 42 -0.63 3.39 1.02
C LEU A 42 -0.55 2.92 -0.42
N TYR A 43 -0.52 1.59 -0.64
CA TYR A 43 -0.56 1.02 -1.98
C TYR A 43 -1.79 1.49 -2.79
N HIS A 44 -3.00 1.41 -2.24
CA HIS A 44 -4.20 1.88 -2.96
C HIS A 44 -4.19 3.40 -3.17
N TYR A 45 -3.72 4.17 -2.18
CA TYR A 45 -3.59 5.61 -2.27
C TYR A 45 -2.64 6.04 -3.40
N LEU A 46 -1.43 5.47 -3.44
CA LEU A 46 -0.42 5.79 -4.46
C LEU A 46 -0.89 5.40 -5.85
N TRP A 47 -1.47 4.20 -6.01
CA TRP A 47 -2.02 3.76 -7.29
C TRP A 47 -3.16 4.68 -7.77
N ALA A 48 -4.08 5.06 -6.87
CA ALA A 48 -5.15 5.99 -7.21
C ALA A 48 -4.64 7.39 -7.60
N LYS A 49 -3.60 7.88 -6.91
CA LYS A 49 -2.92 9.15 -7.21
C LYS A 49 -2.25 9.11 -8.58
N ASP A 50 -1.61 8.00 -8.93
CA ASP A 50 -0.96 7.81 -10.23
C ASP A 50 -1.96 7.81 -11.39
N ILE A 51 -3.09 7.09 -11.23
CA ILE A 51 -4.21 7.15 -12.19
C ILE A 51 -4.77 8.59 -12.27
N ALA A 52 -4.85 9.29 -11.14
CA ALA A 52 -5.37 10.66 -11.10
C ALA A 52 -4.47 11.64 -11.88
N ASN A 53 -3.16 11.41 -11.84
CA ASN A 53 -2.14 12.19 -12.55
C ASN A 53 -1.98 11.81 -14.03
N GLY A 54 -2.78 10.87 -14.54
CA GLY A 54 -2.85 10.54 -15.97
C GLY A 54 -2.32 9.16 -16.35
N ASN A 55 -1.73 8.40 -15.42
CA ASN A 55 -1.28 7.03 -15.70
C ASN A 55 -2.44 6.02 -15.56
N ILE A 56 -3.43 6.13 -16.44
CA ILE A 56 -4.64 5.30 -16.35
C ILE A 56 -4.29 3.82 -16.59
N LEU A 57 -3.40 3.52 -17.53
CA LEU A 57 -3.09 2.14 -17.95
C LEU A 57 -2.07 1.44 -17.03
N GLY A 58 -1.25 2.15 -16.25
CA GLY A 58 -0.21 1.52 -15.45
C GLY A 58 0.91 0.87 -16.30
N ASP A 59 1.63 -0.10 -15.72
CA ASP A 59 2.91 -0.63 -16.26
C ASP A 59 2.91 -2.11 -16.62
N GLY A 60 1.74 -2.71 -16.80
CA GLY A 60 1.64 -4.12 -17.18
C GLY A 60 0.30 -4.72 -16.81
N PRO A 61 0.23 -6.05 -16.66
CA PRO A 61 -0.95 -6.68 -16.11
C PRO A 61 -1.13 -6.26 -14.64
N PHE A 62 -2.36 -6.09 -14.21
CA PHE A 62 -2.65 -5.72 -12.84
C PHE A 62 -2.18 -6.82 -11.86
N PHE A 63 -1.45 -6.43 -10.82
CA PHE A 63 -1.13 -7.37 -9.75
C PHE A 63 -2.16 -7.36 -8.62
N ARG A 64 -2.99 -6.33 -8.44
CA ARG A 64 -4.22 -6.41 -7.62
C ARG A 64 -5.43 -6.04 -8.46
N ALA A 65 -6.62 -6.46 -8.03
CA ALA A 65 -7.83 -6.16 -8.78
C ALA A 65 -8.10 -4.64 -8.81
N PRO A 66 -8.40 -4.04 -9.98
CA PRO A 66 -8.23 -2.60 -10.18
C PRO A 66 -9.40 -1.74 -9.72
N PHE A 67 -10.59 -2.28 -9.45
CA PHE A 67 -11.79 -1.45 -9.34
C PHE A 67 -11.70 -0.38 -8.24
N TYR A 68 -11.18 -0.74 -7.07
CA TYR A 68 -11.10 0.17 -5.94
C TYR A 68 -10.11 1.34 -6.15
N PRO A 69 -8.86 1.14 -6.61
CA PRO A 69 -7.96 2.23 -7.01
C PRO A 69 -8.55 3.19 -8.05
N TYR A 70 -9.27 2.69 -9.05
CA TYR A 70 -9.93 3.53 -10.05
C TYR A 70 -11.08 4.34 -9.45
N PHE A 71 -11.89 3.73 -8.57
CA PHE A 71 -12.89 4.45 -7.80
C PHE A 71 -12.26 5.56 -6.95
N LEU A 72 -11.18 5.25 -6.23
CA LEU A 72 -10.48 6.21 -5.38
C LEU A 72 -9.87 7.35 -6.21
N SER A 73 -9.28 7.04 -7.37
CA SER A 73 -8.74 8.03 -8.31
C SER A 73 -9.80 9.03 -8.80
N ALA A 74 -11.01 8.55 -9.11
CA ALA A 74 -12.12 9.42 -9.49
C ALA A 74 -12.46 10.42 -8.37
N THR A 75 -12.40 10.01 -7.10
CA THR A 75 -12.60 10.94 -5.98
C THR A 75 -11.46 11.96 -5.86
N PHE A 76 -10.20 11.56 -6.10
CA PHE A 76 -9.05 12.47 -6.03
C PHE A 76 -9.09 13.56 -7.10
N LYS A 77 -9.61 13.26 -8.30
CA LYS A 77 -9.79 14.28 -9.36
C LYS A 77 -10.84 15.33 -9.01
N ILE A 78 -11.84 14.97 -8.21
CA ILE A 78 -12.95 15.87 -7.85
C ILE A 78 -12.58 16.78 -6.67
N PHE A 79 -11.84 16.27 -5.68
CA PHE A 79 -11.60 16.96 -4.41
C PHE A 79 -10.13 17.32 -4.20
N LYS A 80 -9.86 18.59 -3.85
CA LYS A 80 -8.50 19.07 -3.52
C LYS A 80 -7.91 18.45 -2.23
N ASN A 81 -8.75 17.99 -1.29
CA ASN A 81 -8.29 17.29 -0.08
C ASN A 81 -8.40 15.77 -0.30
N PRO A 82 -7.28 15.05 -0.51
CA PRO A 82 -7.30 13.64 -0.89
C PRO A 82 -7.57 12.69 0.29
N PHE A 83 -7.65 13.19 1.53
CA PHE A 83 -7.79 12.36 2.72
C PHE A 83 -9.20 12.38 3.32
N PHE A 84 -9.85 13.54 3.33
CA PHE A 84 -11.14 13.70 4.02
C PHE A 84 -12.33 13.28 3.15
N TYR A 85 -12.50 13.90 1.98
CA TYR A 85 -13.69 13.68 1.14
C TYR A 85 -13.80 12.26 0.59
N PRO A 86 -12.71 11.61 0.13
CA PRO A 86 -12.78 10.23 -0.30
C PRO A 86 -13.33 9.32 0.80
N ARG A 87 -12.82 9.43 2.04
CA ARG A 87 -13.32 8.66 3.19
C ARG A 87 -14.78 8.98 3.54
N LEU A 88 -15.18 10.24 3.45
CA LEU A 88 -16.58 10.62 3.64
C LEU A 88 -17.48 9.91 2.61
N ILE A 89 -17.10 9.87 1.34
CA ILE A 89 -17.85 9.18 0.29
C ILE A 89 -17.94 7.68 0.58
N GLN A 90 -16.84 7.04 0.97
CA GLN A 90 -16.84 5.62 1.35
C GLN A 90 -17.84 5.35 2.49
N MET A 91 -17.81 6.18 3.53
CA MET A 91 -18.75 6.07 4.65
C MET A 91 -20.19 6.31 4.23
N MET A 92 -20.45 7.25 3.31
CA MET A 92 -21.79 7.46 2.76
C MET A 92 -22.29 6.22 2.01
N ILE A 93 -21.42 5.56 1.22
CA ILE A 93 -21.76 4.29 0.58
C ILE A 93 -22.00 3.19 1.64
N GLY A 94 -21.21 3.17 2.71
CA GLY A 94 -21.45 2.31 3.88
C GLY A 94 -22.83 2.53 4.53
N VAL A 95 -23.27 3.78 4.64
CA VAL A 95 -24.63 4.12 5.11
C VAL A 95 -25.70 3.60 4.14
N VAL A 96 -25.49 3.72 2.82
CA VAL A 96 -26.37 3.10 1.82
C VAL A 96 -26.35 1.57 1.94
N ALA A 97 -25.21 0.95 2.25
CA ALA A 97 -25.11 -0.47 2.49
C ALA A 97 -26.00 -0.91 3.67
N LEU A 98 -26.12 -0.11 4.74
CA LEU A 98 -27.04 -0.42 5.85
C LEU A 98 -28.51 -0.49 5.41
N TYR A 99 -28.93 0.36 4.47
CA TYR A 99 -30.25 0.25 3.86
C TYR A 99 -30.40 -1.08 3.13
N LEU A 100 -29.42 -1.46 2.32
CA LEU A 100 -29.42 -2.74 1.60
C LEU A 100 -29.48 -3.92 2.58
N VAL A 101 -28.69 -3.90 3.65
CA VAL A 101 -28.71 -4.91 4.71
C VAL A 101 -30.11 -5.05 5.32
N TRP A 102 -30.75 -3.93 5.69
CA TRP A 102 -32.12 -3.94 6.19
C TRP A 102 -33.12 -4.52 5.16
N ARG A 103 -32.99 -4.13 3.89
CA ARG A 103 -33.84 -4.64 2.80
C ARG A 103 -33.67 -6.15 2.61
N LEU A 104 -32.45 -6.65 2.62
CA LEU A 104 -32.15 -8.08 2.50
C LEU A 104 -32.73 -8.84 3.71
N ALA A 105 -32.51 -8.33 4.92
CA ALA A 105 -33.06 -8.90 6.15
C ALA A 105 -34.59 -8.96 6.12
N LEU A 106 -35.25 -7.91 5.61
CA LEU A 106 -36.71 -7.87 5.49
C LEU A 106 -37.24 -8.87 4.47
N GLN A 107 -36.50 -9.08 3.38
CA GLN A 107 -36.84 -10.10 2.40
C GLN A 107 -36.73 -11.49 3.04
N ILE A 108 -35.67 -11.78 3.77
CA ILE A 108 -35.37 -13.14 4.25
C ILE A 108 -36.18 -13.48 5.50
N THR A 109 -36.13 -12.63 6.53
CA THR A 109 -36.78 -12.89 7.82
C THR A 109 -38.29 -12.65 7.81
N LYS A 110 -38.79 -11.91 6.79
CA LYS A 110 -40.19 -11.48 6.66
C LYS A 110 -40.73 -10.77 7.91
N SER A 111 -39.83 -10.21 8.75
CA SER A 111 -40.17 -9.57 10.02
C SER A 111 -39.48 -8.22 10.15
N ARG A 112 -40.28 -7.18 10.40
CA ARG A 112 -39.79 -5.81 10.58
C ARG A 112 -38.87 -5.69 11.80
N ILE A 113 -39.24 -6.32 12.92
CA ILE A 113 -38.46 -6.28 14.17
C ILE A 113 -37.11 -6.97 13.96
N LYS A 114 -37.09 -8.17 13.39
CA LYS A 114 -35.83 -8.88 13.10
C LYS A 114 -34.93 -8.07 12.16
N SER A 115 -35.52 -7.45 11.13
CA SER A 115 -34.78 -6.61 10.19
C SER A 115 -34.24 -5.33 10.81
N LEU A 116 -34.99 -4.72 11.73
CA LEU A 116 -34.52 -3.58 12.53
C LEU A 116 -33.32 -3.98 13.38
N VAL A 117 -33.39 -5.11 14.09
CA VAL A 117 -32.28 -5.62 14.91
C VAL A 117 -31.04 -5.89 14.05
N VAL A 118 -31.19 -6.56 12.90
CA VAL A 118 -30.07 -6.78 11.96
C VAL A 118 -29.43 -5.47 11.52
N GLY A 119 -30.26 -4.49 11.12
CA GLY A 119 -29.79 -3.19 10.67
C GLY A 119 -29.06 -2.42 11.77
N LEU A 120 -29.58 -2.43 13.00
CA LEU A 120 -28.94 -1.79 14.16
C LEU A 120 -27.61 -2.46 14.53
N VAL A 121 -27.56 -3.80 14.58
CA VAL A 121 -26.31 -4.54 14.83
C VAL A 121 -25.24 -4.16 13.81
N CYS A 122 -25.59 -4.11 12.52
CA CYS A 122 -24.65 -3.71 11.46
C CYS A 122 -24.30 -2.21 11.53
N ALA A 123 -25.24 -1.34 11.91
CA ALA A 123 -25.01 0.10 12.01
C ALA A 123 -23.97 0.46 13.07
N ILE A 124 -23.95 -0.29 14.19
CA ILE A 124 -23.09 -0.05 15.35
C ILE A 124 -21.88 -1.00 15.40
N TYR A 125 -21.72 -1.90 14.43
CA TYR A 125 -20.61 -2.86 14.41
C TYR A 125 -19.27 -2.14 14.15
N PRO A 126 -18.32 -2.13 15.11
CA PRO A 126 -17.10 -1.33 15.01
C PRO A 126 -16.22 -1.66 13.80
N ALA A 127 -16.20 -2.93 13.36
CA ALA A 127 -15.35 -3.32 12.22
C ALA A 127 -15.82 -2.66 10.92
N PHE A 128 -17.13 -2.59 10.65
CA PHE A 128 -17.63 -1.86 9.47
C PHE A 128 -17.21 -0.39 9.50
N ILE A 129 -17.41 0.29 10.62
CA ILE A 129 -17.07 1.70 10.78
C ILE A 129 -15.56 1.92 10.63
N TYR A 130 -14.74 1.05 11.21
CA TYR A 130 -13.29 1.10 11.12
C TYR A 130 -12.81 0.95 9.68
N PHE A 131 -13.20 -0.11 8.97
CA PHE A 131 -12.70 -0.39 7.62
C PHE A 131 -13.24 0.56 6.55
N GLU A 132 -14.43 1.14 6.73
CA GLU A 132 -14.96 2.21 5.86
C GLU A 132 -14.13 3.50 5.93
N ALA A 133 -13.46 3.77 7.06
CA ALA A 133 -12.58 4.92 7.25
C ALA A 133 -11.18 4.73 6.64
N ARG A 134 -10.83 3.52 6.20
CA ARG A 134 -9.50 3.17 5.68
C ARG A 134 -9.49 3.18 4.15
N PHE A 135 -8.31 3.36 3.54
CA PHE A 135 -8.17 3.21 2.08
C PHE A 135 -8.03 1.75 1.66
N LEU A 136 -9.05 0.97 2.00
CA LEU A 136 -9.14 -0.47 1.74
C LEU A 136 -10.41 -0.77 0.95
N LEU A 137 -10.40 -1.88 0.22
CA LEU A 137 -11.48 -2.29 -0.67
C LEU A 137 -12.61 -3.08 0.04
N ASP A 138 -12.40 -3.54 1.28
CA ASP A 138 -13.28 -4.54 1.90
C ASP A 138 -14.71 -4.04 2.19
N TRP A 139 -14.88 -2.76 2.51
CA TRP A 139 -16.21 -2.17 2.71
C TRP A 139 -17.03 -2.15 1.41
N LEU A 140 -16.38 -2.03 0.25
CA LEU A 140 -17.03 -2.04 -1.05
C LEU A 140 -17.56 -3.44 -1.38
N LEU A 141 -16.85 -4.50 -0.98
CA LEU A 141 -17.33 -5.88 -1.11
C LEU A 141 -18.60 -6.12 -0.29
N VAL A 142 -18.68 -5.60 0.94
CA VAL A 142 -19.91 -5.72 1.75
C VAL A 142 -21.12 -5.11 1.03
N PHE A 143 -20.94 -3.94 0.39
CA PHE A 143 -21.98 -3.30 -0.42
C PHE A 143 -22.35 -4.14 -1.66
N LEU A 144 -21.37 -4.53 -2.47
CA LEU A 144 -21.58 -5.26 -3.73
C LEU A 144 -22.19 -6.64 -3.47
N ASP A 145 -21.66 -7.39 -2.51
CA ASP A 145 -22.10 -8.75 -2.21
C ASP A 145 -23.51 -8.77 -1.61
N THR A 146 -23.85 -7.80 -0.76
CA THR A 146 -25.23 -7.62 -0.26
C THR A 146 -26.18 -7.30 -1.43
N LEU A 147 -25.74 -6.47 -2.38
CA LEU A 147 -26.53 -6.14 -3.56
C LEU A 147 -26.75 -7.36 -4.47
N ILE A 148 -25.74 -8.21 -4.68
CA ILE A 148 -25.85 -9.49 -5.41
C ILE A 148 -26.96 -10.36 -4.78
N LEU A 149 -26.93 -10.53 -3.46
CA LEU A 149 -27.93 -11.34 -2.74
C LEU A 149 -29.35 -10.77 -2.88
N ILE A 150 -29.53 -9.45 -2.79
CA ILE A 150 -30.83 -8.80 -3.00
C ILE A 150 -31.33 -9.03 -4.43
N LEU A 151 -30.47 -8.88 -5.43
CA LEU A 151 -30.82 -9.03 -6.83
C LEU A 151 -31.21 -10.48 -7.16
N LEU A 152 -30.50 -11.46 -6.59
CA LEU A 152 -30.84 -12.88 -6.72
C LEU A 152 -32.19 -13.22 -6.08
N VAL A 153 -32.45 -12.76 -4.85
CA VAL A 153 -33.76 -12.94 -4.19
C VAL A 153 -34.87 -12.24 -4.96
N ARG A 154 -34.58 -11.07 -5.56
CA ARG A 154 -35.54 -10.35 -6.40
C ARG A 154 -35.81 -11.07 -7.72
N SER A 155 -34.78 -11.64 -8.35
CA SER A 155 -34.92 -12.47 -9.54
C SER A 155 -35.78 -13.70 -9.24
N ASP A 156 -35.55 -14.36 -8.10
CA ASP A 156 -36.34 -15.49 -7.63
C ASP A 156 -37.82 -15.12 -7.45
N ARG A 157 -38.10 -14.01 -6.75
CA ARG A 157 -39.49 -13.59 -6.47
C ARG A 157 -40.26 -13.14 -7.71
N LYS A 158 -39.59 -12.47 -8.65
CA LYS A 158 -40.23 -11.93 -9.86
C LYS A 158 -40.14 -12.87 -11.06
N ASN A 159 -39.48 -14.02 -10.91
CA ASN A 159 -39.11 -14.93 -12.01
C ASN A 159 -38.57 -14.21 -13.24
N ASN A 160 -37.68 -13.24 -13.03
CA ASN A 160 -37.24 -12.31 -14.07
C ASN A 160 -35.71 -12.34 -14.23
N LEU A 161 -35.29 -12.65 -15.46
CA LEU A 161 -33.89 -12.83 -15.87
C LEU A 161 -33.09 -11.52 -15.92
N PHE A 162 -33.74 -10.36 -16.04
CA PHE A 162 -33.05 -9.07 -15.97
C PHE A 162 -32.36 -8.86 -14.62
N TRP A 163 -33.02 -9.23 -13.53
CA TRP A 163 -32.42 -9.14 -12.19
C TRP A 163 -31.29 -10.15 -12.00
N LEU A 164 -31.35 -11.30 -12.67
CA LEU A 164 -30.27 -12.28 -12.70
C LEU A 164 -29.07 -11.73 -13.49
N PHE A 165 -29.29 -11.17 -14.69
CA PHE A 165 -28.27 -10.47 -15.47
C PHE A 165 -27.60 -9.37 -14.64
N LEU A 166 -28.41 -8.51 -13.99
CA LEU A 166 -27.89 -7.42 -13.15
C LEU A 166 -27.11 -7.96 -11.94
N SER A 167 -27.53 -9.07 -11.32
CA SER A 167 -26.72 -9.73 -10.28
C SER A 167 -25.38 -10.24 -10.82
N GLY A 168 -25.35 -10.70 -12.08
CA GLY A 168 -24.11 -11.05 -12.77
C GLY A 168 -23.20 -9.85 -12.95
N VAL A 169 -23.73 -8.71 -13.42
CA VAL A 169 -22.96 -7.46 -13.57
C VAL A 169 -22.36 -6.99 -12.25
N VAL A 170 -23.14 -6.98 -11.17
CA VAL A 170 -22.63 -6.64 -9.83
C VAL A 170 -21.61 -7.68 -9.35
N GLY A 171 -21.81 -8.97 -9.67
CA GLY A 171 -20.85 -10.04 -9.44
C GLY A 171 -19.52 -9.83 -10.16
N GLY A 172 -19.55 -9.35 -11.41
CA GLY A 172 -18.35 -8.96 -12.16
C GLY A 172 -17.61 -7.80 -11.51
N LEU A 173 -18.34 -6.77 -11.04
CA LEU A 173 -17.76 -5.65 -10.28
C LEU A 173 -17.12 -6.12 -8.95
N SER A 174 -17.79 -7.03 -8.24
CA SER A 174 -17.22 -7.66 -7.04
C SER A 174 -15.95 -8.45 -7.40
N ALA A 175 -15.92 -9.17 -8.53
CA ALA A 175 -14.76 -9.93 -8.97
C ALA A 175 -13.54 -9.06 -9.32
N ILE A 176 -13.74 -7.92 -9.99
CA ILE A 176 -12.67 -6.94 -10.26
C ILE A 176 -12.33 -6.07 -9.03
N THR A 177 -13.01 -6.28 -7.91
CA THR A 177 -12.64 -5.78 -6.58
C THR A 177 -11.84 -6.84 -5.81
N ARG A 178 -12.33 -8.09 -5.79
CA ARG A 178 -11.65 -9.25 -5.22
C ARG A 178 -12.04 -10.53 -5.99
N PRO A 179 -11.09 -11.20 -6.69
CA PRO A 179 -11.40 -12.34 -7.56
C PRO A 179 -11.96 -13.58 -6.86
N ASN A 180 -11.82 -13.69 -5.54
CA ASN A 180 -12.27 -14.86 -4.77
C ASN A 180 -13.80 -15.04 -4.79
N ILE A 181 -14.58 -14.03 -5.19
CA ILE A 181 -16.03 -14.16 -5.35
C ILE A 181 -16.43 -15.07 -6.53
N LEU A 182 -15.54 -15.29 -7.52
CA LEU A 182 -15.88 -16.03 -8.75
C LEU A 182 -16.43 -17.45 -8.50
N PRO A 183 -15.78 -18.31 -7.67
CA PRO A 183 -16.36 -19.61 -7.32
C PRO A 183 -17.70 -19.50 -6.56
N VAL A 184 -17.87 -18.44 -5.76
CA VAL A 184 -19.11 -18.18 -5.02
C VAL A 184 -20.25 -17.89 -5.99
N LEU A 185 -20.03 -17.05 -7.01
CA LEU A 185 -21.04 -16.72 -8.02
C LEU A 185 -21.60 -17.95 -8.74
N LEU A 186 -20.77 -18.95 -9.01
CA LEU A 186 -21.22 -20.22 -9.57
C LEU A 186 -22.20 -20.92 -8.63
N LEU A 187 -21.89 -21.04 -7.34
CA LEU A 187 -22.77 -21.68 -6.36
C LEU A 187 -24.07 -20.89 -6.12
N LEU A 188 -24.01 -19.56 -6.17
CA LEU A 188 -25.21 -18.72 -6.12
C LEU A 188 -26.09 -18.90 -7.35
N PHE A 189 -25.50 -19.07 -8.54
CA PHE A 189 -26.25 -19.39 -9.76
C PHE A 189 -26.88 -20.78 -9.68
N LEU A 190 -26.16 -21.80 -9.19
CA LEU A 190 -26.73 -23.13 -8.97
C LEU A 190 -27.89 -23.09 -7.98
N TRP A 191 -27.78 -22.32 -6.89
CA TRP A 191 -28.92 -22.07 -6.01
C TRP A 191 -30.11 -21.48 -6.78
N TRP A 192 -29.89 -20.45 -7.62
CA TRP A 192 -30.96 -19.80 -8.37
C TRP A 192 -31.71 -20.78 -9.29
N VAL A 193 -30.98 -21.73 -9.90
CA VAL A 193 -31.54 -22.81 -10.74
C VAL A 193 -32.31 -23.82 -9.90
N PHE A 194 -31.69 -24.42 -8.89
CA PHE A 194 -32.24 -25.58 -8.18
C PHE A 194 -33.28 -25.22 -7.11
N ALA A 195 -33.17 -24.05 -6.49
CA ALA A 195 -34.18 -23.52 -5.56
C ALA A 195 -35.38 -22.90 -6.29
N GLY A 196 -35.32 -22.78 -7.61
CA GLY A 196 -36.41 -22.30 -8.46
C GLY A 196 -37.53 -23.31 -8.67
N ASP A 197 -38.65 -22.84 -9.22
CA ASP A 197 -39.73 -23.69 -9.69
C ASP A 197 -39.35 -24.45 -10.97
N ALA A 198 -40.21 -25.39 -11.41
CA ALA A 198 -39.97 -26.18 -12.61
C ALA A 198 -39.84 -25.29 -13.87
N GLU A 199 -40.55 -24.17 -13.91
CA GLU A 199 -40.54 -23.23 -15.03
C GLU A 199 -39.19 -22.52 -15.16
N ARG A 200 -38.60 -22.10 -14.03
CA ARG A 200 -37.25 -21.55 -13.99
C ARG A 200 -36.20 -22.58 -14.34
N ARG A 201 -36.34 -23.82 -13.85
CA ARG A 201 -35.44 -24.92 -14.22
C ARG A 201 -35.42 -25.14 -15.73
N LYS A 202 -36.52 -24.92 -16.46
CA LYS A 202 -36.50 -24.94 -17.94
C LYS A 202 -35.72 -23.77 -18.57
N LYS A 203 -35.70 -22.61 -17.90
CA LYS A 203 -35.00 -21.39 -18.37
C LYS A 203 -33.51 -21.36 -17.96
N TRP A 204 -32.97 -22.43 -17.38
CA TRP A 204 -31.63 -22.43 -16.79
C TRP A 204 -30.52 -22.07 -17.79
N LEU A 205 -30.56 -22.55 -19.03
CA LEU A 205 -29.58 -22.21 -20.08
C LEU A 205 -29.57 -20.71 -20.39
N LYS A 206 -30.76 -20.14 -20.63
CA LYS A 206 -30.91 -18.69 -20.85
C LYS A 206 -30.46 -17.89 -19.63
N GLY A 207 -30.78 -18.38 -18.43
CA GLY A 207 -30.33 -17.81 -17.17
C GLY A 207 -28.80 -17.84 -17.01
N ALA A 208 -28.16 -18.96 -17.34
CA ALA A 208 -26.70 -19.12 -17.30
C ALA A 208 -26.02 -18.13 -18.23
N VAL A 209 -26.48 -18.06 -19.50
CA VAL A 209 -25.94 -17.12 -20.49
C VAL A 209 -26.05 -15.69 -19.98
N LEU A 210 -27.23 -15.25 -19.53
CA LEU A 210 -27.41 -13.89 -19.04
C LEU A 210 -26.60 -13.60 -17.78
N PHE A 211 -26.58 -14.52 -16.81
CA PHE A 211 -25.81 -14.35 -15.59
C PHE A 211 -24.31 -14.21 -15.88
N PHE A 212 -23.73 -15.16 -16.63
CA PHE A 212 -22.29 -15.18 -16.88
C PHE A 212 -21.84 -14.11 -17.89
N ILE A 213 -22.67 -13.72 -18.87
CA ILE A 213 -22.41 -12.51 -19.66
C ILE A 213 -22.37 -11.29 -18.74
N GLY A 214 -23.32 -11.17 -17.81
CA GLY A 214 -23.31 -10.13 -16.78
C GLY A 214 -21.99 -10.11 -15.99
N VAL A 215 -21.53 -11.27 -15.51
CA VAL A 215 -20.25 -11.40 -14.78
C VAL A 215 -19.05 -10.98 -15.65
N LEU A 216 -19.05 -11.33 -16.93
CA LEU A 216 -17.95 -11.06 -17.84
C LEU A 216 -17.86 -9.58 -18.27
N ILE A 217 -18.97 -8.83 -18.32
CA ILE A 217 -18.97 -7.43 -18.77
C ILE A 217 -17.93 -6.57 -18.02
N PRO A 218 -17.85 -6.57 -16.67
CA PRO A 218 -16.81 -5.82 -15.96
C PRO A 218 -15.41 -6.44 -16.05
N ILE A 219 -15.31 -7.76 -16.25
CA ILE A 219 -14.03 -8.49 -16.26
C ILE A 219 -13.30 -8.30 -17.60
N ILE A 220 -14.03 -8.31 -18.72
CA ILE A 220 -13.45 -8.25 -20.07
C ILE A 220 -12.51 -7.06 -20.26
N PRO A 221 -12.85 -5.80 -19.90
CA PRO A 221 -11.93 -4.67 -20.06
C PRO A 221 -10.63 -4.85 -19.25
N VAL A 222 -10.72 -5.44 -18.06
CA VAL A 222 -9.56 -5.72 -17.20
C VAL A 222 -8.68 -6.81 -17.81
N SER A 223 -9.29 -7.90 -18.30
CA SER A 223 -8.56 -8.97 -18.99
C SER A 223 -7.92 -8.49 -20.30
N ALA A 224 -8.65 -7.69 -21.07
CA ALA A 224 -8.17 -7.11 -22.32
C ALA A 224 -6.96 -6.19 -22.07
N HIS A 225 -7.01 -5.36 -21.02
CA HIS A 225 -5.87 -4.56 -20.56
C HIS A 225 -4.66 -5.46 -20.28
N ASN A 226 -4.83 -6.49 -19.46
CA ASN A 226 -3.73 -7.39 -19.08
C ASN A 226 -3.11 -8.10 -20.30
N ILE A 227 -3.93 -8.55 -21.26
CA ILE A 227 -3.48 -9.29 -22.44
C ILE A 227 -2.82 -8.36 -23.47
N ILE A 228 -3.49 -7.25 -23.82
CA ILE A 228 -3.07 -6.37 -24.92
C ILE A 228 -1.93 -5.46 -24.46
N TYR A 229 -2.13 -4.75 -23.34
CA TYR A 229 -1.16 -3.80 -22.82
C TYR A 229 -0.13 -4.50 -21.92
N GLY A 230 -0.59 -5.39 -21.04
CA GLY A 230 0.30 -6.15 -20.15
C GLY A 230 1.09 -7.27 -20.83
N LYS A 231 0.75 -7.65 -22.07
CA LYS A 231 1.40 -8.75 -22.84
C LYS A 231 1.48 -10.07 -22.06
N ASP A 232 0.51 -10.29 -21.17
CA ASP A 232 0.43 -11.44 -20.29
C ASP A 232 -1.02 -11.89 -20.09
N PHE A 233 -1.26 -13.19 -20.11
CA PHE A 233 -2.62 -13.71 -19.93
C PHE A 233 -2.98 -13.76 -18.44
N VAL A 234 -3.56 -12.67 -17.95
CA VAL A 234 -4.05 -12.53 -16.57
C VAL A 234 -5.52 -12.12 -16.60
N LEU A 235 -6.40 -12.95 -16.02
CA LEU A 235 -7.85 -12.70 -16.08
C LEU A 235 -8.24 -11.40 -15.35
N ILE A 236 -7.83 -11.25 -14.09
CA ILE A 236 -8.10 -10.04 -13.30
C ILE A 236 -6.81 -9.52 -12.69
N ALA A 237 -6.13 -10.34 -11.90
CA ALA A 237 -4.89 -9.94 -11.24
C ALA A 237 -3.93 -11.13 -11.00
N SER A 238 -2.62 -10.85 -10.92
CA SER A 238 -1.54 -11.85 -10.91
C SER A 238 -0.98 -12.22 -9.53
N GLN A 239 -1.44 -11.62 -8.44
CA GLN A 239 -0.97 -11.91 -7.07
C GLN A 239 -1.43 -13.24 -6.46
N GLY A 240 -2.38 -13.93 -7.09
CA GLY A 240 -3.05 -15.10 -6.50
C GLY A 240 -2.09 -16.20 -6.05
N GLY A 241 -1.06 -16.50 -6.84
CA GLY A 241 -0.10 -17.56 -6.52
C GLY A 241 0.79 -17.26 -5.32
N ILE A 242 1.25 -16.00 -5.19
CA ILE A 242 2.06 -15.56 -4.06
C ILE A 242 1.23 -15.57 -2.78
N ASN A 243 0.01 -15.03 -2.81
CA ASN A 243 -0.90 -15.08 -1.66
C ASN A 243 -1.23 -16.52 -1.26
N PHE A 244 -1.37 -17.42 -2.23
CA PHE A 244 -1.56 -18.85 -1.96
C PHE A 244 -0.32 -19.44 -1.28
N TYR A 245 0.89 -19.14 -1.75
CA TYR A 245 2.11 -19.62 -1.10
C TYR A 245 2.28 -19.08 0.32
N ILE A 246 1.99 -17.80 0.56
CA ILE A 246 1.97 -17.17 1.89
C ILE A 246 1.05 -17.93 2.85
N GLY A 247 -0.11 -18.38 2.34
CA GLY A 247 -1.03 -19.21 3.10
C GLY A 247 -0.59 -20.66 3.26
N ASN A 248 0.34 -21.18 2.46
CA ASN A 248 0.66 -22.61 2.38
C ASN A 248 2.18 -22.82 2.33
N ASN A 249 2.84 -22.59 3.46
CA ASN A 249 4.26 -22.86 3.64
C ASN A 249 4.55 -23.18 5.12
N ALA A 250 5.76 -23.69 5.39
CA ALA A 250 6.17 -24.15 6.72
C ALA A 250 6.22 -23.03 7.79
N ALA A 251 6.39 -21.76 7.39
CA ALA A 251 6.41 -20.61 8.29
C ALA A 251 5.02 -19.95 8.47
N SER A 252 3.99 -20.44 7.77
CA SER A 252 2.66 -19.82 7.79
C SER A 252 1.93 -20.12 9.09
N ASP A 253 1.44 -19.08 9.76
CA ASP A 253 0.60 -19.19 10.96
C ASP A 253 -0.91 -19.13 10.64
N GLY A 254 -1.26 -18.97 9.36
CA GLY A 254 -2.62 -18.84 8.86
C GLY A 254 -3.25 -17.45 8.97
N ALA A 255 -2.53 -16.46 9.49
CA ALA A 255 -3.00 -15.09 9.72
C ALA A 255 -2.07 -14.01 9.13
N SER A 256 -0.75 -14.21 9.24
CA SER A 256 0.30 -13.26 8.90
C SER A 256 0.83 -13.48 7.48
N SER A 257 1.27 -12.40 6.84
CA SER A 257 1.87 -12.45 5.50
C SER A 257 3.38 -12.70 5.59
N CYS A 258 3.81 -13.95 5.35
CA CYS A 258 5.23 -14.34 5.36
C CYS A 258 5.58 -15.19 4.13
N VAL A 259 6.68 -14.84 3.48
CA VAL A 259 7.34 -15.68 2.46
C VAL A 259 8.60 -16.23 3.13
N PRO A 260 8.74 -17.55 3.35
CA PRO A 260 9.82 -18.12 4.16
C PRO A 260 11.22 -17.64 3.80
N GLU A 261 11.50 -17.49 2.50
CA GLU A 261 12.80 -17.07 1.97
C GLU A 261 13.10 -15.58 2.21
N LEU A 262 12.06 -14.76 2.42
CA LEU A 262 12.14 -13.30 2.49
C LEU A 262 11.63 -12.73 3.82
N GLY A 263 11.05 -13.56 4.69
CA GLY A 263 10.40 -13.15 5.93
C GLY A 263 9.08 -12.41 5.72
N THR A 264 8.72 -11.58 6.70
CA THR A 264 7.48 -10.79 6.72
C THR A 264 7.55 -9.52 5.86
N ASP A 265 8.73 -9.18 5.34
CA ASP A 265 9.04 -7.92 4.64
C ASP A 265 9.35 -8.11 3.18
N TRP A 266 8.89 -9.24 2.68
CA TRP A 266 8.98 -9.62 1.30
C TRP A 266 8.37 -8.54 0.41
N GLN A 267 8.98 -8.40 -0.75
CA GLN A 267 8.51 -7.51 -1.81
C GLN A 267 8.27 -8.35 -3.06
N TYR A 268 7.28 -7.97 -3.86
CA TYR A 268 6.96 -8.72 -5.09
C TYR A 268 8.17 -8.86 -6.01
N ILE A 269 9.01 -7.82 -6.12
CA ILE A 269 10.18 -7.85 -6.98
C ILE A 269 11.19 -8.90 -6.53
N GLN A 270 11.38 -9.05 -5.22
CA GLN A 270 12.20 -10.10 -4.63
C GLN A 270 11.61 -11.48 -4.95
N CYS A 271 10.28 -11.63 -4.83
CA CYS A 271 9.61 -12.86 -5.21
C CYS A 271 9.83 -13.22 -6.69
N ARG A 272 9.69 -12.23 -7.57
CA ARG A 272 9.94 -12.41 -9.00
C ARG A 272 11.38 -12.82 -9.27
N TYR A 273 12.36 -12.12 -8.69
CA TYR A 273 13.75 -12.44 -8.90
C TYR A 273 14.13 -13.82 -8.38
N LEU A 274 13.68 -14.20 -7.18
CA LEU A 274 13.89 -15.56 -6.66
C LEU A 274 13.32 -16.61 -7.62
N ALA A 275 12.14 -16.37 -8.17
CA ALA A 275 11.55 -17.27 -9.15
C ALA A 275 12.34 -17.31 -10.47
N GLU A 276 12.86 -16.18 -10.95
CA GLU A 276 13.69 -16.10 -12.16
C GLU A 276 15.06 -16.80 -11.97
N GLU A 277 15.67 -16.65 -10.79
CA GLU A 277 16.92 -17.30 -10.40
C GLU A 277 16.75 -18.82 -10.32
N GLU A 278 15.74 -19.31 -9.60
CA GLU A 278 15.46 -20.75 -9.48
C GLU A 278 15.08 -21.41 -10.82
N THR A 279 14.50 -20.64 -11.76
CA THR A 279 14.10 -21.16 -13.07
C THR A 279 15.12 -20.93 -14.17
N GLY A 280 16.14 -20.11 -13.94
CA GLY A 280 17.16 -19.75 -14.92
C GLY A 280 16.64 -18.90 -16.10
N LYS A 281 15.46 -18.28 -15.99
CA LYS A 281 14.86 -17.46 -17.06
C LYS A 281 14.04 -16.31 -16.52
N LYS A 282 13.89 -15.24 -17.31
CA LYS A 282 12.97 -14.14 -16.99
C LYS A 282 11.52 -14.61 -17.05
N LEU A 283 10.71 -14.19 -16.08
CA LEU A 283 9.33 -14.65 -15.90
C LEU A 283 8.34 -13.49 -16.04
N LYS A 284 7.23 -13.75 -16.72
CA LYS A 284 6.06 -12.87 -16.71
C LYS A 284 5.33 -12.92 -15.35
N PRO A 285 4.54 -11.90 -14.99
CA PRO A 285 3.76 -11.91 -13.75
C PRO A 285 2.88 -13.15 -13.53
N SER A 286 2.23 -13.64 -14.60
CA SER A 286 1.44 -14.89 -14.54
C SER A 286 2.31 -16.12 -14.27
N GLU A 287 3.53 -16.16 -14.78
CA GLU A 287 4.48 -17.26 -14.55
C GLU A 287 5.04 -17.22 -13.13
N VAL A 288 5.34 -16.04 -12.59
CA VAL A 288 5.70 -15.86 -11.16
C VAL A 288 4.56 -16.36 -10.28
N SER A 289 3.31 -16.00 -10.60
CA SER A 289 2.14 -16.52 -9.87
C SER A 289 2.07 -18.05 -9.93
N ARG A 290 2.23 -18.66 -11.11
CA ARG A 290 2.20 -20.13 -11.25
C ARG A 290 3.32 -20.80 -10.48
N PHE A 291 4.53 -20.22 -10.47
CA PHE A 291 5.68 -20.71 -9.72
C PHE A 291 5.37 -20.80 -8.22
N TYR A 292 4.88 -19.72 -7.62
CA TYR A 292 4.53 -19.71 -6.19
C TYR A 292 3.32 -20.58 -5.87
N TYR A 293 2.34 -20.66 -6.76
CA TYR A 293 1.22 -21.58 -6.60
C TYR A 293 1.71 -23.04 -6.53
N LYS A 294 2.66 -23.42 -7.39
CA LYS A 294 3.30 -24.73 -7.37
C LYS A 294 4.09 -24.96 -6.07
N LYS A 295 4.84 -23.96 -5.57
CA LYS A 295 5.53 -24.06 -4.27
C LYS A 295 4.54 -24.33 -3.13
N GLY A 296 3.42 -23.63 -3.08
CA GLY A 296 2.38 -23.86 -2.05
C GLY A 296 1.72 -25.23 -2.16
N LEU A 297 1.48 -25.71 -3.38
CA LEU A 297 0.97 -27.06 -3.59
C LEU A 297 1.98 -28.13 -3.17
N ASN A 298 3.27 -27.93 -3.46
CA ASN A 298 4.32 -28.85 -3.04
C ASN A 298 4.39 -28.95 -1.51
N PHE A 299 4.20 -27.86 -0.77
CA PHE A 299 4.10 -27.92 0.69
C PHE A 299 2.93 -28.80 1.14
N ILE A 300 1.75 -28.64 0.52
CA ILE A 300 0.57 -29.46 0.87
C ILE A 300 0.79 -30.95 0.57
N LEU A 301 1.43 -31.26 -0.58
CA LEU A 301 1.67 -32.64 -1.01
C LEU A 301 2.79 -33.32 -0.22
N ASN A 302 3.87 -32.59 0.09
CA ASN A 302 5.05 -33.14 0.77
C ASN A 302 4.89 -33.16 2.30
N GLU A 303 4.11 -32.23 2.87
CA GLU A 303 3.86 -32.12 4.31
C GLU A 303 2.35 -32.13 4.66
N PRO A 304 1.60 -33.21 4.32
CA PRO A 304 0.15 -33.22 4.42
C PRO A 304 -0.38 -33.06 5.85
N ILE A 305 0.36 -33.55 6.86
CA ILE A 305 -0.02 -33.40 8.27
C ILE A 305 0.14 -31.94 8.73
N SER A 306 1.26 -31.29 8.37
CA SER A 306 1.50 -29.86 8.66
C SER A 306 0.44 -29.00 7.97
N ALA A 307 0.16 -29.28 6.70
CA ALA A 307 -0.89 -28.61 5.94
C ALA A 307 -2.27 -28.82 6.59
N LEU A 308 -2.65 -30.05 6.96
CA LEU A 308 -3.94 -30.29 7.64
C LEU A 308 -4.06 -29.49 8.94
N LYS A 309 -3.02 -29.49 9.78
CA LYS A 309 -2.99 -28.68 11.02
C LYS A 309 -3.16 -27.19 10.72
N LEU A 310 -2.51 -26.69 9.68
CA LEU A 310 -2.61 -25.30 9.24
C LEU A 310 -4.02 -24.96 8.76
N TYR A 311 -4.66 -25.82 7.96
CA TYR A 311 -6.04 -25.61 7.49
C TYR A 311 -7.05 -25.66 8.65
N LEU A 312 -6.89 -26.61 9.59
CA LEU A 312 -7.70 -26.65 10.82
C LEU A 312 -7.52 -25.38 11.66
N ARG A 313 -6.29 -24.88 11.77
CA ARG A 313 -6.00 -23.59 12.43
C ARG A 313 -6.70 -22.43 11.72
N LYS A 314 -6.70 -22.37 10.38
CA LYS A 314 -7.40 -21.31 9.63
C LYS A 314 -8.92 -21.39 9.78
N ILE A 315 -9.50 -22.59 9.76
CA ILE A 315 -10.92 -22.78 10.08
C ILE A 315 -11.22 -22.27 11.49
N TYR A 316 -10.37 -22.59 12.46
CA TYR A 316 -10.50 -22.07 13.81
C TYR A 316 -10.41 -20.53 13.85
N LEU A 317 -9.43 -19.91 13.19
CA LEU A 317 -9.30 -18.45 13.08
C LEU A 317 -10.55 -17.80 12.47
N LEU A 318 -11.15 -18.43 11.46
CA LEU A 318 -12.38 -17.95 10.82
C LEU A 318 -13.54 -17.89 11.81
N LEU A 319 -13.70 -18.95 12.60
CA LEU A 319 -14.77 -19.11 13.60
C LEU A 319 -14.51 -18.33 14.89
N ASN A 320 -13.26 -17.91 15.16
CA ASN A 320 -12.87 -17.34 16.44
C ASN A 320 -13.36 -15.89 16.64
N LYS A 321 -13.67 -15.55 17.90
CA LYS A 321 -14.14 -14.23 18.34
C LYS A 321 -13.20 -13.07 18.05
N PHE A 322 -11.89 -13.33 17.95
CA PHE A 322 -10.90 -12.26 17.80
C PHE A 322 -10.95 -11.64 16.41
N GLU A 323 -10.84 -10.31 16.35
CA GLU A 323 -10.64 -9.59 15.10
C GLU A 323 -9.16 -9.61 14.75
N VAL A 324 -8.72 -10.73 14.16
CA VAL A 324 -7.34 -10.96 13.74
C VAL A 324 -6.89 -9.82 12.84
N SER A 325 -5.87 -9.09 13.29
CA SER A 325 -5.34 -7.94 12.57
C SER A 325 -4.36 -8.42 11.50
N ASP A 326 -4.24 -7.63 10.43
CA ASP A 326 -3.26 -7.86 9.37
C ASP A 326 -2.21 -6.74 9.46
N ASN A 327 -2.41 -5.67 8.68
CA ASN A 327 -1.52 -4.51 8.64
C ASN A 327 -1.62 -3.60 9.88
N GLN A 328 -2.83 -3.27 10.32
CA GLN A 328 -3.03 -2.35 11.45
C GLN A 328 -4.06 -2.91 12.43
N ASN A 329 -3.75 -2.79 13.72
CA ASN A 329 -4.54 -3.38 14.77
C ASN A 329 -5.73 -2.49 15.14
N MET A 330 -6.96 -2.94 14.87
CA MET A 330 -8.17 -2.19 15.20
C MET A 330 -8.25 -1.85 16.70
N GLY A 331 -7.80 -2.76 17.57
CA GLY A 331 -7.70 -2.54 19.01
C GLY A 331 -6.80 -1.35 19.38
N PHE A 332 -5.68 -1.17 18.68
CA PHE A 332 -4.80 -0.02 18.86
C PHE A 332 -5.52 1.30 18.53
N HIS A 333 -6.33 1.30 17.47
CA HIS A 333 -7.03 2.49 16.98
C HIS A 333 -8.24 2.92 17.82
N LYS A 334 -8.74 2.06 18.71
CA LYS A 334 -9.79 2.42 19.68
C LYS A 334 -9.42 3.61 20.56
N ARG A 335 -8.12 3.94 20.71
CA ARG A 335 -7.68 5.12 21.45
C ARG A 335 -8.12 6.44 20.81
N TYR A 336 -8.30 6.47 19.50
CA TYR A 336 -8.62 7.69 18.74
C TYR A 336 -10.11 7.94 18.55
N SER A 337 -10.98 6.95 18.79
CA SER A 337 -12.42 7.10 18.61
C SER A 337 -13.20 6.22 19.58
N TRP A 338 -14.14 6.81 20.32
CA TRP A 338 -15.00 6.06 21.24
C TRP A 338 -15.98 5.16 20.49
N VAL A 339 -16.33 5.51 19.24
CA VAL A 339 -17.23 4.70 18.39
C VAL A 339 -16.68 3.29 18.21
N LEU A 340 -15.34 3.15 18.11
CA LEU A 340 -14.70 1.84 18.00
C LEU A 340 -14.68 1.03 19.31
N ARG A 341 -15.11 1.62 20.44
CA ARG A 341 -15.20 0.99 21.76
C ARG A 341 -16.60 0.44 22.07
N ILE A 342 -17.57 0.62 21.17
CA ILE A 342 -18.91 0.01 21.31
C ILE A 342 -18.72 -1.50 21.57
N PRO A 343 -19.36 -2.07 22.60
CA PRO A 343 -19.09 -3.43 23.07
C PRO A 343 -19.79 -4.50 22.22
N ILE A 344 -19.71 -4.37 20.89
CA ILE A 344 -20.18 -5.37 19.93
C ILE A 344 -19.00 -5.79 19.08
N GLY A 345 -18.84 -7.10 18.89
CA GLY A 345 -17.76 -7.66 18.10
C GLY A 345 -18.18 -8.97 17.47
N PHE A 346 -17.26 -9.56 16.70
CA PHE A 346 -17.48 -10.88 16.11
C PHE A 346 -17.76 -11.98 17.15
N TRP A 347 -17.36 -11.78 18.41
CA TRP A 347 -17.70 -12.64 19.55
C TRP A 347 -19.22 -12.88 19.73
N LEU A 348 -20.06 -11.91 19.33
CA LEU A 348 -21.52 -12.03 19.40
C LEU A 348 -22.09 -12.65 18.11
N ILE A 349 -21.50 -12.29 16.97
CA ILE A 349 -21.96 -12.68 15.64
C ILE A 349 -21.61 -14.15 15.35
N ALA A 350 -20.40 -14.58 15.69
CA ALA A 350 -19.88 -15.91 15.36
C ALA A 350 -20.72 -17.03 15.99
N PRO A 351 -21.03 -17.05 17.31
CA PRO A 351 -21.77 -18.16 17.88
C PRO A 351 -23.18 -18.30 17.30
N LEU A 352 -23.91 -17.19 17.16
CA LEU A 352 -25.27 -17.20 16.64
C LEU A 352 -25.31 -17.49 15.13
N GLY A 353 -24.44 -16.84 14.37
CA GLY A 353 -24.38 -16.96 12.92
C GLY A 353 -23.95 -18.35 12.47
N PHE A 354 -22.85 -18.90 13.01
CA PHE A 354 -22.40 -20.23 12.60
C PHE A 354 -23.30 -21.34 13.13
N ALA A 355 -23.83 -21.23 14.37
CA ALA A 355 -24.80 -22.22 14.87
C ALA A 355 -26.05 -22.27 13.99
N SER A 356 -26.48 -21.15 13.43
CA SER A 356 -27.68 -21.09 12.58
C SER A 356 -27.54 -21.88 11.27
N LEU A 357 -26.31 -22.14 10.78
CA LEU A 357 -26.08 -22.76 9.47
C LEU A 357 -26.66 -24.18 9.37
N VAL A 358 -26.71 -24.92 10.47
CA VAL A 358 -27.28 -26.29 10.49
C VAL A 358 -28.79 -26.30 10.72
N PHE A 359 -29.43 -25.14 10.91
CA PHE A 359 -30.86 -25.00 11.16
C PHE A 359 -31.59 -24.17 10.08
N VAL A 360 -30.93 -23.87 8.97
CA VAL A 360 -31.56 -23.16 7.84
C VAL A 360 -32.64 -24.05 7.20
N LYS A 361 -33.81 -23.46 6.92
CA LYS A 361 -34.96 -24.19 6.36
C LYS A 361 -35.52 -23.51 5.12
N ASP A 362 -35.62 -22.18 5.12
CA ASP A 362 -36.16 -21.41 3.98
C ASP A 362 -35.12 -21.34 2.85
N LYS A 363 -35.57 -21.42 1.60
CA LYS A 363 -34.68 -21.35 0.43
C LYS A 363 -33.77 -20.11 0.41
N ASN A 364 -34.23 -18.97 0.94
CA ASN A 364 -33.42 -17.75 1.03
C ASN A 364 -32.44 -17.79 2.21
N GLN A 365 -32.72 -18.55 3.27
CA GLN A 365 -31.74 -18.84 4.31
C GLN A 365 -30.64 -19.76 3.77
N ILE A 366 -31.02 -20.76 2.95
CA ILE A 366 -30.06 -21.64 2.26
C ILE A 366 -29.15 -20.81 1.33
N LEU A 367 -29.68 -19.81 0.61
CA LEU A 367 -28.85 -18.88 -0.17
C LEU A 367 -27.76 -18.22 0.68
N LEU A 368 -28.14 -17.67 1.85
CA LEU A 368 -27.19 -17.03 2.75
C LEU A 368 -26.17 -18.03 3.29
N ALA A 369 -26.60 -19.25 3.66
CA ALA A 369 -25.71 -20.29 4.12
C ALA A 369 -24.72 -20.72 3.03
N ILE A 370 -25.17 -20.88 1.78
CA ILE A 370 -24.31 -21.14 0.62
C ILE A 370 -23.29 -20.01 0.47
N PHE A 371 -23.71 -18.74 0.55
CA PHE A 371 -22.78 -17.62 0.48
C PHE A 371 -21.72 -17.69 1.59
N VAL A 372 -22.12 -17.88 2.84
CA VAL A 372 -21.20 -17.95 3.99
C VAL A 372 -20.19 -19.09 3.80
N VAL A 373 -20.66 -20.30 3.49
CA VAL A 373 -19.81 -21.48 3.36
C VAL A 373 -18.90 -21.34 2.14
N ALA A 374 -19.45 -21.01 0.97
CA ALA A 374 -18.69 -20.85 -0.26
C ALA A 374 -17.61 -19.78 -0.12
N TYR A 375 -17.97 -18.58 0.37
CA TYR A 375 -17.02 -17.50 0.54
C TYR A 375 -15.92 -17.88 1.54
N SER A 376 -16.28 -18.53 2.66
CA SER A 376 -15.32 -19.04 3.64
C SER A 376 -14.33 -20.05 3.04
N LEU A 377 -14.81 -20.98 2.20
CA LEU A 377 -13.96 -21.94 1.49
C LEU A 377 -12.96 -21.27 0.54
N THR A 378 -13.27 -20.07 0.03
CA THR A 378 -12.32 -19.31 -0.80
C THR A 378 -11.24 -18.59 0.03
N LEU A 379 -11.47 -18.36 1.33
CA LEU A 379 -10.50 -17.70 2.21
C LEU A 379 -9.50 -18.68 2.80
N ILE A 380 -9.95 -19.89 3.16
CA ILE A 380 -9.15 -20.91 3.87
C ILE A 380 -7.82 -21.26 3.16
N PRO A 381 -7.74 -21.37 1.83
CA PRO A 381 -6.47 -21.62 1.15
C PRO A 381 -5.44 -20.50 1.33
N PHE A 382 -5.84 -19.29 1.74
CA PHE A 382 -4.96 -18.14 1.90
C PHE A 382 -4.67 -17.93 3.40
N PHE A 383 -5.03 -16.78 3.95
CA PHE A 383 -4.88 -16.44 5.36
C PHE A 383 -6.14 -15.74 5.86
N ILE A 384 -6.40 -15.79 7.16
CA ILE A 384 -7.65 -15.33 7.77
C ILE A 384 -7.40 -14.09 8.62
N THR A 385 -8.04 -12.99 8.24
CA THR A 385 -7.99 -11.71 8.96
C THR A 385 -9.38 -11.09 9.06
N ALA A 386 -9.57 -10.16 9.99
CA ALA A 386 -10.86 -9.51 10.25
C ALA A 386 -11.47 -8.88 8.99
N ARG A 387 -10.67 -8.20 8.18
CA ARG A 387 -11.13 -7.54 6.94
C ARG A 387 -11.63 -8.53 5.89
N LEU A 388 -10.97 -9.69 5.76
CA LEU A 388 -11.34 -10.73 4.78
C LEU A 388 -12.67 -11.39 5.14
N ARG A 389 -13.05 -11.41 6.43
CA ARG A 389 -14.33 -11.95 6.91
C ARG A 389 -15.51 -10.99 6.74
N LEU A 390 -15.29 -9.70 6.46
CA LEU A 390 -16.38 -8.71 6.43
C LEU A 390 -17.57 -9.10 5.53
N PRO A 391 -17.38 -9.67 4.32
CA PRO A 391 -18.51 -10.00 3.46
C PRO A 391 -19.46 -11.06 4.03
N ILE A 392 -18.95 -12.00 4.86
CA ILE A 392 -19.80 -13.03 5.47
C ILE A 392 -20.55 -12.52 6.72
N VAL A 393 -20.17 -11.37 7.27
CA VAL A 393 -20.80 -10.82 8.49
C VAL A 393 -22.29 -10.51 8.26
N VAL A 394 -22.65 -9.89 7.14
CA VAL A 394 -24.06 -9.53 6.85
C VAL A 394 -24.97 -10.77 6.81
N PRO A 395 -24.67 -11.81 6.00
CA PRO A 395 -25.41 -13.07 6.04
C PRO A 395 -25.46 -13.73 7.43
N LEU A 396 -24.33 -13.75 8.17
CA LEU A 396 -24.27 -14.33 9.51
C LEU A 396 -25.15 -13.60 10.52
N VAL A 397 -25.20 -12.26 10.48
CA VAL A 397 -26.08 -11.46 11.36
C VAL A 397 -27.55 -11.73 11.02
N ILE A 398 -27.92 -11.79 9.74
CA ILE A 398 -29.31 -12.09 9.32
C ILE A 398 -29.74 -13.47 9.84
N LEU A 399 -28.93 -14.50 9.57
CA LEU A 399 -29.23 -15.86 9.99
C LEU A 399 -29.20 -16.01 11.52
N GLY A 400 -28.23 -15.40 12.19
CA GLY A 400 -28.07 -15.43 13.64
C GLY A 400 -29.23 -14.75 14.38
N VAL A 401 -29.70 -13.59 13.90
CA VAL A 401 -30.89 -12.92 14.48
C VAL A 401 -32.14 -13.77 14.28
N ASP A 402 -32.35 -14.32 13.08
CA ASP A 402 -33.52 -15.18 12.84
C ASP A 402 -33.49 -16.43 13.72
N PHE A 403 -32.31 -17.04 13.86
CA PHE A 403 -32.05 -18.19 14.70
C PHE A 403 -32.29 -17.91 16.19
N LEU A 404 -31.79 -16.78 16.71
CA LEU A 404 -32.00 -16.37 18.10
C LEU A 404 -33.50 -16.22 18.42
N PHE A 405 -34.25 -15.53 17.56
CA PHE A 405 -35.70 -15.38 17.76
C PHE A 405 -36.44 -16.72 17.70
N ALA A 406 -36.01 -17.63 16.82
CA ALA A 406 -36.58 -18.97 16.77
C ALA A 406 -36.25 -19.78 18.03
N THR A 407 -35.03 -19.66 18.57
CA THR A 407 -34.65 -20.27 19.87
C THR A 407 -35.52 -19.73 21.00
N LEU A 408 -35.66 -18.41 21.12
CA LEU A 408 -36.49 -17.78 22.16
C LEU A 408 -37.96 -18.19 22.04
N LYS A 409 -38.49 -18.31 20.82
CA LYS A 409 -39.86 -18.79 20.59
C LYS A 409 -40.04 -20.26 20.97
N SER A 410 -39.05 -21.11 20.69
CA SER A 410 -39.10 -22.54 21.07
C SER A 410 -39.04 -22.75 22.59
N ALA A 411 -38.48 -21.82 23.36
CA ALA A 411 -38.38 -21.92 24.81
C ALA A 411 -39.76 -22.03 25.48
N SER A 412 -40.81 -21.42 24.92
CA SER A 412 -42.14 -21.42 25.52
C SER A 412 -42.98 -22.64 25.13
N ASN A 413 -42.78 -23.22 23.94
CA ASN A 413 -43.73 -24.18 23.36
C ASN A 413 -43.08 -25.48 22.82
N GLN A 414 -41.74 -25.58 22.73
CA GLN A 414 -41.02 -26.70 22.10
C GLN A 414 -39.65 -26.94 22.75
N PHE A 415 -39.64 -27.52 23.96
CA PHE A 415 -38.42 -27.68 24.77
C PHE A 415 -37.28 -28.42 24.05
N MET A 416 -37.56 -29.51 23.33
CA MET A 416 -36.51 -30.25 22.61
C MET A 416 -35.86 -29.44 21.47
N GLU A 417 -36.64 -28.63 20.75
CA GLU A 417 -36.10 -27.76 19.71
C GLU A 417 -35.32 -26.59 20.32
N PHE A 418 -35.77 -26.07 21.45
CA PHE A 418 -35.00 -25.10 22.24
C PHE A 418 -33.65 -25.68 22.67
N LEU A 419 -33.65 -26.89 23.25
CA LEU A 419 -32.44 -27.54 23.75
C LEU A 419 -31.41 -27.79 22.64
N LYS A 420 -31.83 -28.30 21.47
CA LYS A 420 -30.95 -28.48 20.30
C LYS A 420 -30.29 -27.18 19.86
N ARG A 421 -31.07 -26.10 19.77
CA ARG A 421 -30.57 -24.77 19.37
C ARG A 421 -29.64 -24.19 20.41
N TYR A 422 -30.00 -24.31 21.69
CA TYR A 422 -29.19 -23.85 22.81
C TYR A 422 -27.84 -24.57 22.87
N ILE A 423 -27.82 -25.90 22.72
CA ILE A 423 -26.59 -26.70 22.64
C ILE A 423 -25.73 -26.25 21.46
N ALA A 424 -26.33 -26.00 20.28
CA ALA A 424 -25.59 -25.51 19.13
C ALA A 424 -24.94 -24.13 19.38
N ILE A 425 -25.64 -23.22 20.05
CA ILE A 425 -25.09 -21.91 20.47
C ILE A 425 -23.92 -22.13 21.44
N LEU A 426 -24.11 -22.94 22.48
CA LEU A 426 -23.07 -23.22 23.47
C LEU A 426 -21.84 -23.86 22.83
N ALA A 427 -22.01 -24.85 21.96
CA ALA A 427 -20.91 -25.47 21.22
C ALA A 427 -20.14 -24.43 20.40
N MET A 428 -20.83 -23.54 19.71
CA MET A 428 -20.17 -22.48 18.96
C MET A 428 -19.54 -21.41 19.86
N ILE A 429 -20.08 -21.13 21.05
CA ILE A 429 -19.42 -20.29 22.06
C ILE A 429 -18.09 -20.93 22.45
N VAL A 430 -18.08 -22.22 22.81
CA VAL A 430 -16.86 -22.94 23.19
C VAL A 430 -15.82 -22.90 22.07
N ILE A 431 -16.21 -23.19 20.82
CA ILE A 431 -15.30 -23.15 19.67
C ILE A 431 -14.76 -21.73 19.43
N SER A 432 -15.63 -20.71 19.45
CA SER A 432 -15.23 -19.35 19.07
C SER A 432 -14.55 -18.57 20.19
N TRP A 433 -14.75 -18.92 21.46
CA TRP A 433 -14.24 -18.17 22.61
C TRP A 433 -12.97 -18.72 23.23
N THR A 434 -12.62 -19.97 22.92
CA THR A 434 -11.33 -20.55 23.29
C THR A 434 -10.20 -19.80 22.58
N ASN A 435 -8.96 -20.02 23.05
CA ASN A 435 -7.76 -19.52 22.37
C ASN A 435 -6.73 -20.65 22.15
N TRP A 436 -7.19 -21.80 21.63
CA TRP A 436 -6.32 -22.96 21.36
C TRP A 436 -5.21 -22.69 20.35
N ALA A 437 -5.44 -21.76 19.43
CA ALA A 437 -4.44 -21.35 18.45
C ALA A 437 -3.43 -20.32 19.00
N HIS A 438 -3.51 -19.96 20.30
CA HIS A 438 -2.68 -18.92 20.92
C HIS A 438 -2.66 -17.62 20.08
N ILE A 439 -3.83 -17.22 19.59
CA ILE A 439 -4.00 -15.99 18.81
C ILE A 439 -3.55 -14.84 19.72
N PRO A 440 -2.51 -14.08 19.35
CA PRO A 440 -2.01 -13.02 20.20
C PRO A 440 -3.11 -11.97 20.39
N SER A 441 -3.56 -11.79 21.62
CA SER A 441 -4.51 -10.73 21.96
C SER A 441 -3.75 -9.40 22.04
N ASN A 442 -4.03 -8.48 21.12
CA ASN A 442 -3.60 -7.09 21.18
C ASN A 442 -2.08 -6.87 21.23
N TYR A 443 -1.34 -7.47 20.29
CA TYR A 443 0.05 -7.10 20.09
C TYR A 443 0.16 -5.73 19.42
N PHE A 444 0.64 -4.73 20.15
CA PHE A 444 0.73 -3.36 19.68
C PHE A 444 2.13 -2.95 19.21
N ALA A 445 3.13 -3.85 19.28
CA ALA A 445 4.50 -3.53 18.86
C ALA A 445 4.54 -2.96 17.44
N TYR A 446 3.98 -3.67 16.46
CA TYR A 446 3.87 -3.20 15.07
C TYR A 446 3.08 -1.88 14.94
N SER A 447 2.03 -1.68 15.74
CA SER A 447 1.22 -0.46 15.68
C SER A 447 1.97 0.77 16.23
N TYR A 448 2.75 0.59 17.30
CA TYR A 448 3.66 1.62 17.81
C TYR A 448 4.82 1.88 16.86
N PHE A 449 5.39 0.83 16.25
CA PHE A 449 6.39 0.97 15.19
C PHE A 449 5.86 1.79 14.01
N SER A 450 4.66 1.46 13.52
CA SER A 450 3.99 2.21 12.46
C SER A 450 3.75 3.67 12.84
N LEU A 451 3.35 3.93 14.10
CA LEU A 451 3.20 5.29 14.62
C LEU A 451 4.54 6.05 14.68
N GLY A 452 5.61 5.37 15.10
CA GLY A 452 6.97 5.90 15.09
C GLY A 452 7.44 6.27 13.69
N ASN A 453 7.15 5.43 12.70
CA ASN A 453 7.42 5.72 11.30
C ASN A 453 6.71 7.01 10.90
N ILE A 454 5.40 7.15 11.19
CA ILE A 454 4.61 8.36 10.88
C ILE A 454 5.22 9.62 11.50
N TYR A 455 5.61 9.58 12.77
CA TYR A 455 6.24 10.74 13.41
C TYR A 455 7.60 11.08 12.82
N LEU A 456 8.39 10.07 12.43
CA LEU A 456 9.65 10.26 11.72
C LEU A 456 9.43 11.00 10.40
N ARG A 457 8.36 10.66 9.65
CA ARG A 457 7.94 11.36 8.42
C ARG A 457 7.64 12.82 8.65
N GLN A 458 6.96 13.11 9.76
CA GLN A 458 6.59 14.46 10.16
C GLN A 458 7.77 15.29 10.69
N GLY A 459 8.99 14.73 10.74
CA GLY A 459 10.16 15.36 11.36
C GLY A 459 10.07 15.44 12.90
N ARG A 460 9.07 14.81 13.51
CA ARG A 460 8.86 14.78 14.97
C ARG A 460 9.71 13.68 15.61
N LEU A 461 11.02 13.91 15.63
CA LEU A 461 12.01 12.90 16.00
C LEU A 461 11.80 12.36 17.43
N ASP A 462 11.49 13.21 18.41
CA ASP A 462 11.28 12.77 19.80
C ASP A 462 10.04 11.88 19.98
N ASP A 463 8.95 12.18 19.27
CA ASP A 463 7.74 11.35 19.29
C ASP A 463 7.95 10.00 18.58
N ALA A 464 8.78 9.99 17.54
CA ALA A 464 9.21 8.77 16.89
C ALA A 464 10.02 7.88 17.84
N LEU A 465 11.00 8.44 18.57
CA LEU A 465 11.78 7.71 19.59
C LEU A 465 10.88 7.05 20.64
N LYS A 466 9.94 7.81 21.24
CA LYS A 466 8.99 7.28 22.23
C LYS A 466 8.12 6.14 21.68
N SER A 467 7.74 6.24 20.41
CA SER A 467 6.92 5.23 19.74
C SER A 467 7.72 3.96 19.47
N TYR A 468 8.98 4.06 19.02
CA TYR A 468 9.84 2.89 18.86
C TYR A 468 10.21 2.24 20.20
N GLU A 469 10.45 3.04 21.24
CA GLU A 469 10.63 2.53 22.60
C GLU A 469 9.40 1.74 23.07
N SER A 470 8.20 2.28 22.84
CA SER A 470 6.95 1.56 23.13
C SER A 470 6.82 0.28 22.32
N ALA A 471 7.32 0.23 21.08
CA ALA A 471 7.31 -0.98 20.26
C ALA A 471 8.25 -2.05 20.86
N ILE A 472 9.49 -1.68 21.19
CA ILE A 472 10.51 -2.56 21.81
C ILE A 472 10.04 -3.06 23.18
N LEU A 473 9.39 -2.22 23.98
CA LEU A 473 8.81 -2.64 25.27
C LEU A 473 7.69 -3.68 25.12
N LYS A 474 6.94 -3.65 24.02
CA LYS A 474 5.89 -4.65 23.73
C LYS A 474 6.47 -5.92 23.13
N ASP A 475 7.58 -5.79 22.41
CA ASP A 475 8.30 -6.87 21.77
C ASP A 475 9.81 -6.58 21.76
N PRO A 476 10.56 -7.11 22.75
CA PRO A 476 12.00 -6.96 22.75
C PRO A 476 12.69 -7.57 21.52
N ASN A 477 12.02 -8.49 20.83
CA ASN A 477 12.51 -9.14 19.62
C ASN A 477 11.93 -8.50 18.34
N PHE A 478 11.30 -7.32 18.42
CA PHE A 478 10.81 -6.62 17.24
C PHE A 478 11.95 -5.90 16.54
N LYS A 479 12.69 -6.70 15.77
CA LYS A 479 13.81 -6.36 14.90
C LYS A 479 13.80 -4.87 14.46
N ARG A 480 12.82 -4.51 13.62
CA ARG A 480 12.79 -3.21 12.91
C ARG A 480 12.65 -1.98 13.79
N ALA A 481 12.19 -2.10 15.03
CA ALA A 481 12.12 -0.93 15.91
C ALA A 481 13.52 -0.43 16.30
N HIS A 482 14.50 -1.32 16.50
CA HIS A 482 15.89 -0.92 16.75
C HIS A 482 16.48 -0.21 15.54
N LEU A 483 16.34 -0.79 14.35
CA LEU A 483 16.76 -0.19 13.08
C LEU A 483 16.23 1.24 12.93
N ASN A 484 14.92 1.44 13.02
CA ASN A 484 14.33 2.75 12.77
C ASN A 484 14.62 3.75 13.90
N ARG A 485 14.78 3.29 15.14
CA ARG A 485 15.26 4.14 16.24
C ARG A 485 16.69 4.62 15.99
N GLY A 486 17.57 3.75 15.49
CA GLY A 486 18.92 4.10 15.05
C GLY A 486 18.92 5.17 13.95
N VAL A 487 18.01 5.04 12.97
CA VAL A 487 17.80 6.06 11.93
C VAL A 487 17.41 7.43 12.53
N VAL A 488 16.57 7.46 13.56
CA VAL A 488 16.22 8.73 14.23
C VAL A 488 17.46 9.35 14.89
N TYR A 489 18.25 8.57 15.63
CA TYR A 489 19.49 9.08 16.23
C TYR A 489 20.49 9.57 15.19
N PHE A 490 20.59 8.88 14.05
CA PHE A 490 21.42 9.28 12.93
C PHE A 490 21.01 10.66 12.39
N ARG A 491 19.71 10.92 12.22
CA ARG A 491 19.20 12.25 11.82
C ARG A 491 19.48 13.34 12.84
N MET A 492 19.47 13.00 14.12
CA MET A 492 19.86 13.91 15.20
C MET A 492 21.39 14.11 15.29
N ARG A 493 22.18 13.57 14.35
CA ARG A 493 23.66 13.58 14.35
C ARG A 493 24.30 12.88 15.57
N LYS A 494 23.56 12.00 16.25
CA LYS A 494 24.05 11.19 17.37
C LYS A 494 24.54 9.84 16.85
N LEU A 495 25.67 9.84 16.15
CA LEU A 495 26.16 8.70 15.37
C LEU A 495 26.48 7.48 16.26
N GLU A 496 26.99 7.68 17.46
CA GLU A 496 27.33 6.60 18.41
C GLU A 496 26.08 5.88 18.91
N LYS A 497 24.98 6.63 19.15
CA LYS A 497 23.70 6.03 19.53
C LYS A 497 23.07 5.30 18.35
N ALA A 498 23.18 5.84 17.14
CA ALA A 498 22.71 5.17 15.94
C ALA A 498 23.43 3.82 15.73
N GLU A 499 24.76 3.81 15.88
CA GLU A 499 25.57 2.59 15.84
C GLU A 499 25.09 1.55 16.85
N GLN A 500 24.89 1.94 18.11
CA GLN A 500 24.40 1.03 19.16
C GLN A 500 23.06 0.38 18.77
N GLU A 501 22.11 1.16 18.26
CA GLU A 501 20.82 0.63 17.82
C GLU A 501 20.93 -0.31 16.63
N PHE A 502 21.77 0.00 15.64
CA PHE A 502 21.98 -0.89 14.50
C PHE A 502 22.67 -2.19 14.92
N LEU A 503 23.58 -2.15 15.89
CA LEU A 503 24.16 -3.36 16.48
C LEU A 503 23.13 -4.18 17.27
N GLN A 504 22.21 -3.54 17.99
CA GLN A 504 21.09 -4.24 18.64
C GLN A 504 20.18 -4.93 17.62
N GLU A 505 19.89 -4.29 16.50
CA GLU A 505 19.17 -4.92 15.40
C GLU A 505 19.88 -6.19 14.90
N LEU A 506 21.22 -6.18 14.80
CA LEU A 506 21.99 -7.35 14.39
C LEU A 506 22.03 -8.47 15.44
N ILE A 507 21.77 -8.18 16.72
CA ILE A 507 21.61 -9.21 17.76
C ILE A 507 20.29 -9.95 17.55
N VAL A 508 19.22 -9.25 17.19
CA VAL A 508 17.87 -9.82 17.01
C VAL A 508 17.67 -10.38 15.59
N ASP A 509 18.27 -9.74 14.59
CA ASP A 509 18.32 -10.16 13.20
C ASP A 509 19.76 -10.10 12.64
N PRO A 510 20.54 -11.18 12.83
CA PRO A 510 21.90 -11.27 12.30
C PRO A 510 22.01 -11.17 10.77
N LYS A 511 20.89 -11.25 10.04
CA LYS A 511 20.83 -11.17 8.57
C LYS A 511 20.21 -9.85 8.08
N SER A 512 20.06 -8.84 8.93
CA SER A 512 19.49 -7.54 8.55
C SER A 512 20.42 -6.74 7.63
N ALA A 513 20.26 -6.90 6.32
CA ALA A 513 20.97 -6.12 5.32
C ALA A 513 20.81 -4.59 5.51
N PRO A 514 19.61 -4.05 5.85
CA PRO A 514 19.46 -2.63 6.17
C PRO A 514 20.31 -2.16 7.35
N ALA A 515 20.45 -2.99 8.40
CA ALA A 515 21.30 -2.64 9.56
C ALA A 515 22.78 -2.54 9.15
N PHE A 516 23.27 -3.50 8.36
CA PHE A 516 24.62 -3.46 7.82
C PHE A 516 24.86 -2.23 6.94
N ALA A 517 23.96 -1.89 6.01
CA ALA A 517 24.11 -0.70 5.20
C ALA A 517 24.11 0.58 6.04
N ASN A 518 23.22 0.70 7.02
CA ASN A 518 23.16 1.84 7.93
C ASN A 518 24.42 1.97 8.81
N LEU A 519 24.98 0.85 9.27
CA LEU A 519 26.30 0.84 9.91
C LEU A 519 27.36 1.33 8.93
N GLY A 520 27.38 0.86 7.69
CA GLY A 520 28.34 1.31 6.70
C GLY A 520 28.26 2.82 6.43
N VAL A 521 27.05 3.39 6.32
CA VAL A 521 26.87 4.86 6.26
C VAL A 521 27.41 5.55 7.51
N THR A 522 27.08 5.03 8.70
CA THR A 522 27.51 5.60 9.99
C THR A 522 29.03 5.61 10.11
N TYR A 523 29.69 4.49 9.80
CA TYR A 523 31.14 4.35 9.83
C TYR A 523 31.83 5.21 8.77
N ARG A 524 31.24 5.39 7.59
CA ARG A 524 31.75 6.32 6.57
C ARG A 524 31.74 7.76 7.08
N LEU A 525 30.67 8.19 7.75
CA LEU A 525 30.59 9.53 8.35
C LEU A 525 31.54 9.73 9.53
N LEU A 526 31.85 8.65 10.26
CA LEU A 526 32.88 8.63 11.30
C LEU A 526 34.32 8.56 10.74
N GLY A 527 34.50 8.59 9.40
CA GLY A 527 35.81 8.52 8.75
C GLY A 527 36.43 7.13 8.64
N LYS A 528 35.75 6.08 9.11
CA LYS A 528 36.21 4.68 9.11
C LYS A 528 35.77 3.97 7.83
N ARG A 529 36.37 4.34 6.70
CA ARG A 529 35.91 3.98 5.34
C ARG A 529 36.07 2.50 5.00
N GLU A 530 37.06 1.81 5.55
CA GLU A 530 37.31 0.38 5.33
C GLU A 530 36.18 -0.47 5.94
N LYS A 531 35.79 -0.15 7.18
CA LYS A 531 34.62 -0.78 7.84
C LYS A 531 33.33 -0.49 7.08
N ALA A 532 33.20 0.71 6.50
CA ALA A 532 32.06 1.02 5.66
C ALA A 532 31.96 0.10 4.44
N ILE A 533 33.08 -0.20 3.77
CA ILE A 533 33.12 -1.18 2.67
C ILE A 533 32.72 -2.58 3.14
N GLU A 534 33.26 -3.04 4.26
CA GLU A 534 32.96 -4.36 4.84
C GLU A 534 31.46 -4.53 5.05
N PHE A 535 30.83 -3.57 5.75
CA PHE A 535 29.41 -3.62 6.03
C PHE A 535 28.54 -3.49 4.76
N GLY A 536 28.97 -2.69 3.78
CA GLY A 536 28.30 -2.63 2.47
C GLY A 536 28.29 -3.94 1.72
N ARG A 537 29.44 -4.61 1.66
CA ARG A 537 29.57 -5.94 1.05
C ARG A 537 28.68 -6.93 1.78
N LYS A 538 28.65 -6.90 3.11
CA LYS A 538 27.79 -7.78 3.91
C LYS A 538 26.31 -7.53 3.65
N ALA A 539 25.88 -6.28 3.52
CA ALA A 539 24.50 -5.94 3.18
C ALA A 539 24.07 -6.54 1.84
N ILE A 540 24.92 -6.44 0.81
CA ILE A 540 24.66 -7.03 -0.52
C ILE A 540 24.71 -8.56 -0.48
N GLU A 541 25.65 -9.15 0.27
CA GLU A 541 25.76 -10.61 0.43
C GLU A 541 24.50 -11.19 1.08
N LEU A 542 23.98 -10.53 2.13
CA LEU A 542 22.80 -10.98 2.86
C LEU A 542 21.50 -10.72 2.09
N ASN A 543 21.42 -9.59 1.38
CA ASN A 543 20.29 -9.28 0.52
C ASN A 543 20.77 -8.64 -0.80
N PRO A 544 20.96 -9.46 -1.85
CA PRO A 544 21.33 -8.98 -3.17
C PRO A 544 20.28 -8.05 -3.80
N PHE A 545 19.07 -7.99 -3.25
CA PHE A 545 17.96 -7.14 -3.68
C PHE A 545 17.80 -5.88 -2.84
N TYR A 546 18.80 -5.51 -2.04
CA TYR A 546 18.78 -4.26 -1.28
C TYR A 546 19.60 -3.16 -1.96
N ILE A 547 18.89 -2.22 -2.60
CA ILE A 547 19.47 -1.14 -3.43
C ILE A 547 20.48 -0.29 -2.64
N ASP A 548 20.13 0.11 -1.41
CA ASP A 548 21.01 0.96 -0.60
C ASP A 548 22.33 0.28 -0.22
N GLY A 549 22.39 -1.06 -0.24
CA GLY A 549 23.66 -1.79 -0.13
C GLY A 549 24.63 -1.44 -1.26
N TYR A 550 24.17 -1.48 -2.52
CA TYR A 550 24.99 -1.12 -3.70
C TYR A 550 25.36 0.36 -3.68
N TYR A 551 24.38 1.23 -3.42
CA TYR A 551 24.59 2.68 -3.38
C TYR A 551 25.62 3.05 -2.30
N MET A 552 25.45 2.53 -1.09
CA MET A 552 26.37 2.76 0.02
C MET A 552 27.78 2.26 -0.33
N LEU A 553 27.89 1.05 -0.91
CA LEU A 553 29.19 0.44 -1.18
C LEU A 553 29.96 1.21 -2.25
N ALA A 554 29.26 1.63 -3.31
CA ALA A 554 29.81 2.50 -4.33
C ALA A 554 30.28 3.84 -3.76
N GLN A 555 29.48 4.48 -2.89
CA GLN A 555 29.89 5.73 -2.22
C GLN A 555 31.12 5.56 -1.33
N SER A 556 31.25 4.42 -0.64
CA SER A 556 32.41 4.13 0.19
C SER A 556 33.68 3.94 -0.65
N TYR A 557 33.60 3.26 -1.80
CA TYR A 557 34.72 3.16 -2.74
C TYR A 557 35.11 4.50 -3.35
N HIS A 558 34.14 5.27 -3.82
CA HIS A 558 34.35 6.62 -4.34
C HIS A 558 35.04 7.53 -3.30
N GLY A 559 34.58 7.47 -2.05
CA GLY A 559 35.20 8.23 -0.95
C GLY A 559 36.65 7.83 -0.64
N LEU A 560 37.13 6.67 -1.08
CA LEU A 560 38.53 6.23 -0.98
C LEU A 560 39.32 6.47 -2.29
N GLY A 561 38.71 7.07 -3.31
CA GLY A 561 39.32 7.25 -4.63
C GLY A 561 39.41 5.96 -5.46
N LEU A 562 38.74 4.88 -5.03
CA LEU A 562 38.72 3.60 -5.71
C LEU A 562 37.61 3.57 -6.78
N GLU A 563 37.73 4.45 -7.78
CA GLU A 563 36.65 4.74 -8.72
C GLU A 563 36.23 3.53 -9.57
N ASP A 564 37.18 2.70 -10.01
CA ASP A 564 36.84 1.52 -10.82
C ASP A 564 36.05 0.48 -10.01
N SER A 565 36.36 0.36 -8.71
CA SER A 565 35.57 -0.47 -7.78
C SER A 565 34.16 0.10 -7.61
N ALA A 566 34.02 1.43 -7.44
CA ALA A 566 32.72 2.07 -7.33
C ALA A 566 31.86 1.86 -8.60
N LEU A 567 32.44 2.07 -9.78
CA LEU A 567 31.77 1.86 -11.07
C LEU A 567 31.37 0.39 -11.28
N SER A 568 32.19 -0.57 -10.85
CA SER A 568 31.84 -1.99 -10.95
C SER A 568 30.63 -2.36 -10.10
N VAL A 569 30.56 -1.89 -8.85
CA VAL A 569 29.43 -2.11 -7.95
C VAL A 569 28.17 -1.43 -8.49
N LEU A 570 28.29 -0.22 -9.04
CA LEU A 570 27.17 0.50 -9.65
C LEU A 570 26.65 -0.22 -10.89
N ARG A 571 27.51 -0.78 -11.74
CA ARG A 571 27.07 -1.61 -12.88
C ARG A 571 26.27 -2.82 -12.42
N LEU A 572 26.74 -3.53 -11.40
CA LEU A 572 26.01 -4.66 -10.82
C LEU A 572 24.66 -4.24 -10.22
N GLY A 573 24.64 -3.10 -9.52
CA GLY A 573 23.41 -2.52 -8.99
C GLY A 573 22.43 -2.12 -10.10
N ILE A 574 22.90 -1.45 -11.15
CA ILE A 574 22.09 -1.03 -12.30
C ILE A 574 21.54 -2.24 -13.06
N GLU A 575 22.30 -3.33 -13.18
CA GLU A 575 21.83 -4.57 -13.80
C GLU A 575 20.63 -5.16 -13.04
N LYS A 576 20.67 -5.13 -11.70
CA LYS A 576 19.60 -5.62 -10.83
C LYS A 576 18.45 -4.63 -10.66
N PHE A 577 18.72 -3.33 -10.74
CA PHE A 577 17.76 -2.26 -10.55
C PHE A 577 17.84 -1.24 -11.69
N PRO A 578 17.47 -1.65 -12.92
CA PRO A 578 17.69 -0.83 -14.12
C PRO A 578 16.80 0.42 -14.19
N GLN A 579 15.88 0.61 -13.23
CA GLN A 579 15.02 1.79 -13.11
C GLN A 579 15.43 2.72 -11.96
N ASN A 580 16.44 2.36 -11.16
CA ASN A 580 16.82 3.17 -10.01
C ASN A 580 17.69 4.37 -10.42
N ARG A 581 17.12 5.58 -10.32
CA ARG A 581 17.79 6.83 -10.72
C ARG A 581 19.03 7.14 -9.90
N ARG A 582 19.03 6.81 -8.59
CA ARG A 582 20.14 7.13 -7.69
C ARG A 582 21.42 6.40 -8.10
N LEU A 583 21.30 5.15 -8.55
CA LEU A 583 22.45 4.39 -9.06
C LEU A 583 23.03 5.02 -10.33
N TYR A 584 22.19 5.39 -11.31
CA TYR A 584 22.65 6.07 -12.52
C TYR A 584 23.23 7.45 -12.26
N LEU A 585 22.67 8.21 -11.32
CA LEU A 585 23.19 9.52 -10.93
C LEU A 585 24.60 9.40 -10.34
N LEU A 586 24.80 8.48 -9.39
CA LEU A 586 26.12 8.26 -8.81
C LEU A 586 27.11 7.73 -9.86
N TYR A 587 26.66 6.84 -10.75
CA TYR A 587 27.46 6.32 -11.86
C TYR A 587 27.91 7.44 -12.81
N GLY A 588 26.98 8.29 -13.26
CA GLY A 588 27.27 9.43 -14.11
C GLY A 588 28.19 10.46 -13.46
N ASN A 589 27.99 10.75 -12.17
CA ASN A 589 28.85 11.69 -11.43
C ASN A 589 30.30 11.22 -11.37
N ILE A 590 30.52 9.93 -11.09
CA ILE A 590 31.89 9.37 -11.03
C ILE A 590 32.54 9.39 -12.43
N LEU A 591 31.79 9.05 -13.48
CA LEU A 591 32.27 9.11 -14.86
C LEU A 591 32.61 10.54 -15.30
N GLU A 592 31.78 11.52 -14.94
CA GLU A 592 32.06 12.93 -15.25
C GLU A 592 33.36 13.39 -14.57
N LEU A 593 33.58 13.01 -13.32
CA LEU A 593 34.82 13.33 -12.59
C LEU A 593 36.06 12.67 -13.22
N LYS A 594 35.91 11.46 -13.79
CA LYS A 594 36.98 10.80 -14.56
C LYS A 594 37.20 11.41 -15.95
N GLY A 595 36.32 12.30 -16.41
CA GLY A 595 36.36 12.88 -17.76
C GLY A 595 35.71 12.01 -18.84
N GLU A 596 35.02 10.93 -18.47
CA GLU A 596 34.32 10.02 -19.37
C GLU A 596 32.93 10.59 -19.75
N TYR A 597 32.91 11.77 -20.37
CA TYR A 597 31.70 12.58 -20.55
C TYR A 597 30.59 11.90 -21.37
N ALA A 598 30.94 11.12 -22.40
CA ALA A 598 29.94 10.42 -23.22
C ALA A 598 29.18 9.34 -22.44
N GLU A 599 29.87 8.63 -21.53
CA GLU A 599 29.22 7.65 -20.66
C GLU A 599 28.44 8.32 -19.54
N ALA A 600 28.95 9.42 -18.98
CA ALA A 600 28.25 10.22 -17.99
C ALA A 600 26.92 10.77 -18.54
N GLU A 601 26.93 11.29 -19.78
CA GLU A 601 25.72 11.75 -20.46
C GLU A 601 24.71 10.60 -20.63
N ARG A 602 25.17 9.42 -21.06
CA ARG A 602 24.32 8.23 -21.19
C ARG A 602 23.73 7.82 -19.84
N ALA A 603 24.51 7.87 -18.76
CA ALA A 603 24.05 7.57 -17.42
C ALA A 603 22.97 8.56 -16.96
N TYR A 604 23.14 9.86 -17.17
CA TYR A 604 22.12 10.85 -16.80
C TYR A 604 20.87 10.74 -17.67
N ARG A 605 21.00 10.47 -18.98
CA ARG A 605 19.86 10.16 -19.85
C ARG A 605 19.12 8.91 -19.38
N ASN A 606 19.85 7.89 -18.93
CA ASN A 606 19.25 6.70 -18.31
C ASN A 606 18.61 7.04 -16.97
N ALA A 607 19.13 7.98 -16.16
CA ALA A 607 18.46 8.43 -14.93
C ALA A 607 17.14 9.17 -15.22
N ILE A 608 17.08 9.98 -16.29
CA ILE A 608 15.86 10.68 -16.72
C ILE A 608 14.86 9.70 -17.35
N GLY A 609 15.36 8.85 -18.25
CA GLY A 609 14.60 7.85 -19.00
C GLY A 609 14.21 6.62 -18.20
N ALA A 610 14.91 6.34 -17.09
CA ALA A 610 14.45 5.48 -16.02
C ALA A 610 13.16 6.11 -15.54
N ARG A 611 12.06 5.61 -16.07
CA ARG A 611 10.73 5.98 -15.61
C ARG A 611 10.68 5.47 -14.19
N GLY A 612 10.91 6.34 -13.21
CA GLY A 612 10.50 6.14 -11.84
C GLY A 612 8.99 6.04 -11.81
N ARG A 613 8.52 4.88 -12.24
CA ARG A 613 7.20 4.31 -11.98
C ARG A 613 7.33 3.23 -10.92
N GLU A 614 8.44 3.25 -10.20
CA GLU A 614 8.68 2.36 -9.07
C GLU A 614 7.85 2.77 -7.84
N LEU A 615 7.08 3.87 -7.88
CA LEU A 615 6.12 4.16 -6.80
C LEU A 615 4.88 3.26 -6.83
N VAL A 616 4.57 2.62 -7.97
CA VAL A 616 3.35 1.81 -8.12
C VAL A 616 3.65 0.41 -8.63
N SER A 617 4.78 0.18 -9.31
CA SER A 617 5.16 -1.16 -9.81
C SER A 617 6.15 -1.92 -8.94
N SER A 618 6.72 -1.32 -7.89
CA SER A 618 7.45 -2.07 -6.86
C SER A 618 6.57 -2.15 -5.62
N TYR A 619 6.24 -3.38 -5.24
CA TYR A 619 5.53 -3.68 -4.00
C TYR A 619 6.50 -3.56 -2.82
N GLU A 620 7.14 -2.40 -2.72
CA GLU A 620 8.23 -2.12 -1.80
C GLU A 620 7.75 -1.23 -0.68
N LEU A 621 7.10 -1.85 0.31
CA LEU A 621 6.82 -1.13 1.54
C LEU A 621 8.09 -0.57 2.20
N GLY A 622 9.25 -1.21 2.00
CA GLY A 622 10.55 -0.77 2.53
C GLY A 622 11.04 0.56 1.95
N SER A 623 11.13 0.70 0.63
CA SER A 623 11.55 1.94 -0.02
C SER A 623 10.51 3.05 0.18
N ILE A 624 9.22 2.70 0.24
CA ILE A 624 8.13 3.64 0.58
C ILE A 624 8.19 4.09 2.06
N TYR A 625 8.60 3.22 2.99
CA TYR A 625 8.86 3.60 4.38
C TYR A 625 10.07 4.53 4.47
N GLU A 626 11.11 4.33 3.67
CA GLU A 626 12.30 5.19 3.62
C GLU A 626 12.02 6.54 2.92
N GLU A 627 11.26 6.53 1.82
CA GLU A 627 10.82 7.70 1.05
C GLU A 627 9.97 8.62 1.89
N GLU A 628 8.95 8.08 2.51
CA GLU A 628 8.10 8.88 3.36
C GLU A 628 8.69 9.06 4.77
N SER A 629 9.71 8.31 5.22
CA SER A 629 10.42 8.62 6.47
C SER A 629 11.04 10.02 6.42
N GLY A 630 11.28 10.60 5.23
CA GLY A 630 12.00 11.87 5.06
C GLY A 630 13.52 11.69 4.92
N ILE A 631 14.00 10.48 4.59
CA ILE A 631 15.39 10.23 4.19
C ILE A 631 15.49 9.99 2.68
N ALA A 632 14.49 9.40 2.01
CA ALA A 632 14.54 9.32 0.56
C ALA A 632 14.11 10.64 -0.10
N PHE A 633 14.78 10.89 -1.21
CA PHE A 633 14.69 12.10 -2.00
C PHE A 633 13.35 12.11 -2.73
N ASP A 634 12.61 13.23 -2.68
CA ASP A 634 11.46 13.47 -3.54
C ASP A 634 11.82 13.10 -4.98
N GLU A 635 11.14 12.10 -5.57
CA GLU A 635 11.45 11.60 -6.92
C GLU A 635 11.45 12.71 -7.98
N ASN A 636 10.64 13.77 -7.80
CA ASN A 636 10.72 14.94 -8.67
C ASN A 636 12.03 15.70 -8.45
N LYS A 637 12.51 15.80 -7.21
CA LYS A 637 13.84 16.37 -6.91
C LYS A 637 14.97 15.48 -7.43
N ILE A 638 14.88 14.15 -7.36
CA ILE A 638 15.88 13.25 -7.97
C ILE A 638 15.91 13.44 -9.49
N LEU A 639 14.75 13.45 -10.13
CA LEU A 639 14.63 13.73 -11.56
C LEU A 639 15.16 15.14 -11.88
N GLY A 640 14.87 16.12 -11.03
CA GLY A 640 15.42 17.46 -11.12
C GLY A 640 16.94 17.48 -11.06
N ILE A 641 17.56 16.68 -10.17
CA ILE A 641 19.02 16.50 -10.10
C ILE A 641 19.56 15.83 -11.37
N ALA A 642 18.85 14.86 -11.94
CA ALA A 642 19.25 14.21 -13.19
C ALA A 642 19.22 15.16 -14.39
N GLU A 643 18.14 15.94 -14.52
CA GLU A 643 18.01 17.01 -15.52
C GLU A 643 19.08 18.09 -15.31
N TYR A 644 19.37 18.44 -14.05
CA TYR A 644 20.44 19.38 -13.69
C TYR A 644 21.82 18.88 -14.13
N ASN A 645 22.20 17.66 -13.74
CA ASN A 645 23.50 17.08 -14.08
C ASN A 645 23.68 16.95 -15.59
N LEU A 646 22.65 16.47 -16.31
CA LEU A 646 22.69 16.37 -17.76
C LEU A 646 22.81 17.75 -18.42
N GLY A 647 21.99 18.71 -18.01
CA GLY A 647 22.00 20.06 -18.57
C GLY A 647 23.32 20.78 -18.31
N SER A 648 23.89 20.63 -17.11
CA SER A 648 25.20 21.16 -16.74
C SER A 648 26.32 20.56 -17.60
N LEU A 649 26.32 19.24 -17.78
CA LEU A 649 27.32 18.55 -18.61
C LEU A 649 27.23 18.98 -20.08
N ILE A 650 26.03 18.99 -20.67
CA ILE A 650 25.81 19.40 -22.07
C ILE A 650 26.22 20.85 -22.29
N ALA A 651 25.87 21.76 -21.37
CA ALA A 651 26.28 23.16 -21.45
C ALA A 651 27.81 23.32 -21.35
N LYS A 652 28.47 22.54 -20.48
CA LYS A 652 29.93 22.51 -20.34
C LYS A 652 30.63 22.02 -21.62
N LEU A 653 30.01 21.10 -22.35
CA LEU A 653 30.48 20.61 -23.65
C LEU A 653 30.20 21.58 -24.81
N GLY A 654 29.61 22.75 -24.54
CA GLY A 654 29.42 23.83 -25.52
C GLY A 654 28.05 23.86 -26.20
N ASN A 655 27.14 22.92 -25.91
CA ASN A 655 25.79 22.91 -26.47
C ASN A 655 24.81 23.63 -25.52
N TYR A 656 24.87 24.96 -25.52
CA TYR A 656 24.17 25.78 -24.54
C TYR A 656 22.65 25.68 -24.61
N ASP A 657 22.07 25.59 -25.82
CA ASP A 657 20.61 25.53 -25.98
C ASP A 657 20.01 24.26 -25.36
N GLN A 658 20.59 23.10 -25.68
CA GLN A 658 20.14 21.84 -25.08
C GLN A 658 20.41 21.80 -23.57
N GLY A 659 21.55 22.34 -23.12
CA GLY A 659 21.89 22.45 -21.71
C GLY A 659 20.87 23.28 -20.92
N ILE A 660 20.49 24.44 -21.46
CA ILE A 660 19.47 25.33 -20.88
C ILE A 660 18.10 24.65 -20.82
N ASP A 661 17.68 23.94 -21.86
CA ASP A 661 16.40 23.22 -21.87
C ASP A 661 16.29 22.19 -20.73
N HIS A 662 17.37 21.43 -20.49
CA HIS A 662 17.47 20.48 -19.39
C HIS A 662 17.46 21.20 -18.03
N LEU A 663 18.23 22.28 -17.88
CA LEU A 663 18.26 23.07 -16.65
C LEU A 663 16.91 23.77 -16.35
N GLU A 664 16.15 24.18 -17.37
CA GLU A 664 14.80 24.74 -17.23
C GLU A 664 13.78 23.67 -16.79
N ARG A 665 13.92 22.43 -17.26
CA ARG A 665 13.16 21.28 -16.71
C ARG A 665 13.56 21.02 -15.26
N ALA A 666 14.85 21.02 -14.94
CA ALA A 666 15.35 20.87 -13.58
C ALA A 666 14.77 21.94 -12.65
N LYS A 667 14.72 23.20 -13.09
CA LYS A 667 14.13 24.32 -12.34
C LYS A 667 12.66 24.10 -12.00
N LYS A 668 11.87 23.53 -12.92
CA LYS A 668 10.46 23.20 -12.67
C LYS A 668 10.30 22.08 -11.64
N LEU A 669 11.23 21.13 -11.62
CA LEU A 669 11.19 19.94 -10.77
C LEU A 669 11.77 20.19 -9.37
N TYR A 670 12.81 21.02 -9.26
CA TYR A 670 13.47 21.34 -8.00
C TYR A 670 13.82 22.85 -7.90
N PRO A 671 12.80 23.73 -7.76
CA PRO A 671 12.98 25.18 -7.83
C PRO A 671 13.78 25.79 -6.67
N GLU A 672 14.03 25.04 -5.61
CA GLU A 672 14.79 25.49 -4.43
C GLU A 672 16.28 25.16 -4.50
N LEU A 673 16.73 24.37 -5.49
CA LEU A 673 18.14 23.99 -5.61
C LEU A 673 18.96 25.15 -6.23
N PRO A 674 19.82 25.86 -5.47
CA PRO A 674 20.53 27.03 -5.98
C PRO A 674 21.52 26.68 -7.12
N ASP A 675 22.05 25.45 -7.13
CA ASP A 675 22.97 24.98 -8.17
C ASP A 675 22.39 25.07 -9.59
N ILE A 676 21.08 24.84 -9.74
CA ILE A 676 20.39 24.93 -11.03
C ILE A 676 20.50 26.36 -11.58
N TYR A 677 20.25 27.35 -10.74
CA TYR A 677 20.29 28.76 -11.12
C TYR A 677 21.72 29.24 -11.39
N LEU A 678 22.70 28.74 -10.64
CA LEU A 678 24.12 28.97 -10.92
C LEU A 678 24.50 28.45 -12.31
N GLN A 679 24.09 27.23 -12.67
CA GLN A 679 24.42 26.67 -13.98
C GLN A 679 23.63 27.32 -15.12
N LEU A 680 22.35 27.66 -14.90
CA LEU A 680 21.58 28.48 -15.85
C LEU A 680 22.26 29.82 -16.11
N GLY A 681 22.69 30.51 -15.04
CA GLY A 681 23.38 31.79 -15.16
C GLY A 681 24.66 31.67 -15.99
N THR A 682 25.41 30.60 -15.78
CA THR A 682 26.65 30.32 -16.53
C THR A 682 26.38 29.97 -17.99
N ALA A 683 25.39 29.12 -18.25
CA ALA A 683 25.00 28.77 -19.62
C ALA A 683 24.49 29.98 -20.40
N TYR A 684 23.63 30.82 -19.80
CA TYR A 684 23.16 32.06 -20.41
C TYR A 684 24.30 33.05 -20.66
N TYR A 685 25.25 33.20 -19.73
CA TYR A 685 26.42 34.05 -19.92
C TYR A 685 27.25 33.59 -21.12
N LEU A 686 27.53 32.29 -21.23
CA LEU A 686 28.32 31.75 -22.34
C LEU A 686 27.60 31.90 -23.69
N LYS A 687 26.25 31.81 -23.70
CA LYS A 687 25.42 32.08 -24.87
C LYS A 687 25.32 33.56 -25.25
N GLY A 688 25.67 34.47 -24.33
CA GLY A 688 25.57 35.93 -24.53
C GLY A 688 24.24 36.54 -24.05
N GLU A 689 23.36 35.76 -23.41
CA GLU A 689 22.09 36.23 -22.83
C GLU A 689 22.32 36.85 -21.44
N ASN A 690 23.04 37.96 -21.38
CA ASN A 690 23.57 38.55 -20.14
C ASN A 690 22.48 38.93 -19.11
N GLU A 691 21.30 39.39 -19.54
CA GLU A 691 20.20 39.73 -18.62
C GLU A 691 19.62 38.51 -17.90
N LYS A 692 19.36 37.42 -18.64
CA LYS A 692 18.89 36.15 -18.05
C LYS A 692 19.95 35.52 -17.17
N SER A 693 21.23 35.69 -17.53
CA SER A 693 22.35 35.26 -16.71
C SER A 693 22.33 35.93 -15.33
N LEU A 694 22.20 37.27 -15.32
CA LEU A 694 22.16 38.06 -14.08
C LEU A 694 20.99 37.66 -13.19
N LEU A 695 19.78 37.52 -13.76
CA LEU A 695 18.58 37.08 -13.03
C LEU A 695 18.78 35.71 -12.38
N SER A 696 19.38 34.77 -13.11
CA SER A 696 19.64 33.42 -12.61
C SER A 696 20.67 33.44 -11.48
N TYR A 697 21.77 34.19 -11.63
CA TYR A 697 22.77 34.31 -10.56
C TYR A 697 22.22 34.99 -9.30
N MET A 698 21.41 36.04 -9.43
CA MET A 698 20.77 36.69 -8.28
C MET A 698 19.84 35.73 -7.54
N ARG A 699 19.07 34.92 -8.29
CA ARG A 699 18.23 33.89 -7.68
C ARG A 699 19.02 32.81 -6.94
N ALA A 700 20.22 32.46 -7.42
CA ALA A 700 21.10 31.53 -6.70
C ALA A 700 21.55 32.11 -5.35
N ILE A 701 21.84 33.41 -5.27
CA ILE A 701 22.18 34.11 -4.03
C ILE A 701 20.97 34.15 -3.08
N GLU A 702 19.78 34.50 -3.58
CA GLU A 702 18.54 34.51 -2.78
C GLU A 702 18.24 33.16 -2.13
N LEU A 703 18.58 32.07 -2.83
CA LEU A 703 18.43 30.69 -2.34
C LEU A 703 19.59 30.24 -1.44
N GLY A 704 20.47 31.17 -1.03
CA GLY A 704 21.52 30.93 -0.03
C GLY A 704 22.85 30.46 -0.60
N LYS A 705 23.04 30.45 -1.93
CA LYS A 705 24.35 30.15 -2.54
C LYS A 705 25.05 31.44 -2.90
N ASP A 706 25.76 32.00 -1.93
CA ASP A 706 26.64 33.14 -2.14
C ASP A 706 28.10 32.68 -2.02
N SER A 707 28.90 32.94 -3.05
CA SER A 707 30.31 32.51 -3.09
C SER A 707 31.17 33.49 -3.85
N SER A 708 32.46 33.52 -3.52
CA SER A 708 33.42 34.39 -4.18
C SER A 708 33.43 34.19 -5.72
N ALA A 709 33.34 32.94 -6.18
CA ALA A 709 33.27 32.61 -7.60
C ALA A 709 31.96 33.09 -8.27
N LEU A 710 30.81 33.01 -7.58
CA LEU A 710 29.54 33.50 -8.11
C LEU A 710 29.53 35.03 -8.21
N ARG A 711 29.98 35.73 -7.17
CA ARG A 711 30.14 37.19 -7.17
C ARG A 711 31.06 37.67 -8.29
N TYR A 712 32.15 36.95 -8.53
CA TYR A 712 33.02 37.16 -9.68
C TYR A 712 32.30 36.96 -11.02
N ASN A 713 31.53 35.88 -11.18
CA ASN A 713 30.76 35.65 -12.41
C ASN A 713 29.71 36.75 -12.66
N ILE A 714 29.03 37.22 -11.61
CA ILE A 714 28.10 38.36 -11.71
C ILE A 714 28.83 39.63 -12.15
N ALA A 715 30.03 39.89 -11.62
CA ALA A 715 30.83 41.02 -12.06
C ALA A 715 31.18 40.94 -13.56
N LEU A 716 31.54 39.76 -14.06
CA LEU A 716 31.78 39.56 -15.50
C LEU A 716 30.54 39.87 -16.35
N VAL A 717 29.35 39.50 -15.88
CA VAL A 717 28.08 39.85 -16.54
C VAL A 717 27.89 41.37 -16.57
N TYR A 718 28.14 42.06 -15.46
CA TYR A 718 28.03 43.53 -15.40
C TYR A 718 29.04 44.25 -16.31
N ILE A 719 30.26 43.72 -16.47
CA ILE A 719 31.24 44.24 -17.44
C ILE A 719 30.67 44.13 -18.85
N ARG A 720 30.09 42.99 -19.23
CA ARG A 720 29.46 42.81 -20.56
C ARG A 720 28.24 43.69 -20.78
N LEU A 721 27.52 44.02 -19.72
CA LEU A 721 26.39 44.95 -19.74
C LEU A 721 26.82 46.43 -19.72
N GLY A 722 28.13 46.72 -19.72
CA GLY A 722 28.64 48.10 -19.71
C GLY A 722 28.48 48.82 -18.38
N ASN A 723 28.36 48.09 -17.26
CA ASN A 723 28.21 48.66 -15.92
C ASN A 723 29.43 48.35 -15.03
N PRO A 724 30.56 49.06 -15.23
CA PRO A 724 31.82 48.78 -14.51
C PRO A 724 31.74 49.10 -13.01
N GLU A 725 30.88 50.03 -12.58
CA GLU A 725 30.71 50.35 -11.16
C GLU A 725 30.08 49.19 -10.38
N ARG A 726 28.98 48.62 -10.89
CA ARG A 726 28.40 47.41 -10.28
C ARG A 726 29.33 46.21 -10.37
N ALA A 727 30.11 46.08 -11.44
CA ALA A 727 31.13 45.04 -11.53
C ALA A 727 32.18 45.19 -10.43
N ARG A 728 32.64 46.42 -10.15
CA ARG A 728 33.59 46.73 -9.08
C ARG A 728 33.04 46.36 -7.71
N GLU A 729 31.78 46.69 -7.42
CA GLU A 729 31.10 46.33 -6.18
C GLU A 729 31.04 44.80 -5.98
N GLU A 730 30.65 44.05 -7.00
CA GLU A 730 30.55 42.58 -6.90
C GLU A 730 31.92 41.91 -6.78
N LEU A 731 32.97 42.48 -7.39
CA LEU A 731 34.35 42.01 -7.17
C LEU A 731 34.87 42.31 -5.76
N GLN A 732 34.45 43.41 -5.15
CA GLN A 732 34.75 43.69 -3.73
C GLN A 732 34.04 42.68 -2.83
N LYS A 733 32.73 42.45 -3.03
CA LYS A 733 31.98 41.41 -2.31
C LYS A 733 32.57 40.01 -2.49
N SER A 734 33.07 39.70 -3.69
CA SER A 734 33.81 38.45 -3.96
C SER A 734 35.03 38.30 -3.05
N LEU A 735 35.80 39.38 -2.86
CA LEU A 735 36.99 39.40 -2.00
C LEU A 735 36.67 39.54 -0.50
N GLU A 736 35.50 40.04 -0.13
CA GLU A 736 34.98 39.99 1.24
C GLU A 736 34.67 38.55 1.66
N ILE A 737 34.12 37.74 0.74
CA ILE A 737 33.85 36.32 0.97
C ILE A 737 35.15 35.51 1.01
N ASP A 738 36.06 35.73 0.05
CA ASP A 738 37.38 35.09 0.01
C ASP A 738 38.46 36.09 -0.44
N PRO A 739 39.24 36.65 0.52
CA PRO A 739 40.31 37.60 0.21
C PRO A 739 41.44 37.06 -0.67
N THR A 740 41.54 35.73 -0.79
CA THR A 740 42.56 35.02 -1.57
C THR A 740 42.11 34.66 -2.98
N PHE A 741 40.87 34.99 -3.37
CA PHE A 741 40.32 34.67 -4.69
C PHE A 741 40.97 35.51 -5.81
N ASN A 742 42.06 34.96 -6.35
CA ASN A 742 42.90 35.60 -7.36
C ASN A 742 42.16 36.11 -8.62
N PRO A 743 41.16 35.42 -9.18
CA PRO A 743 40.43 35.91 -10.35
C PRO A 743 39.78 37.28 -10.11
N ALA A 744 39.12 37.47 -8.97
CA ALA A 744 38.49 38.74 -8.65
C ALA A 744 39.51 39.86 -8.43
N ARG A 745 40.63 39.57 -7.74
CA ARG A 745 41.72 40.54 -7.55
C ARG A 745 42.33 41.00 -8.87
N LYS A 746 42.49 40.10 -9.84
CA LYS A 746 42.99 40.45 -11.19
C LYS A 746 41.98 41.30 -11.94
N ALA A 747 40.71 40.90 -11.99
CA ALA A 747 39.65 41.64 -12.67
C ALA A 747 39.43 43.04 -12.09
N LEU A 748 39.54 43.19 -10.76
CA LEU A 748 39.41 44.48 -10.09
C LEU A 748 40.56 45.44 -10.45
N LYS A 749 41.77 44.92 -10.68
CA LYS A 749 42.91 45.72 -11.14
C LYS A 749 42.77 46.17 -12.60
N SER A 750 42.13 45.37 -13.45
CA SER A 750 41.89 45.72 -14.86
C SER A 750 40.71 46.66 -15.09
N LEU A 751 39.86 46.89 -14.08
CA LEU A 751 38.75 47.84 -14.09
C LEU A 751 39.12 49.24 -13.56
N LYS A 752 40.42 49.51 -13.43
CA LYS A 752 40.96 50.80 -12.99
C LYS A 752 41.10 51.78 -14.15
#